data_AF-A0A831ZDG7-F1
#
_entry.id   AF-A0A831ZDG7-F1
#
_cell.length_a   1.000
_cell.length_b   1.000
_cell.length_c   1.000
_cell.angle_alpha   90.00
_cell.angle_beta   90.00
_cell.angle_gamma   90.00
#
_symmetry.space_group_name_H-M   'P 1'
#
loop_
_entity.id
_entity.type
_entity.pdbx_description
1 polymer ?
#
loop_
_entity_poly.entity_id
_entity_poly.type
_entity_poly.pdbx_seq_one_letter_code
_entity_poly.pdbx_strand_id
1 'polypeptide(L)'
;MIRQHIQAKHLFHTCSAQLLPPVKTGILCLLLVAIALPAWAQWPGTNHDTEITIVSAVNEQNSQFAMRLIDGIEGTNDSVSWLNPNTWNLNHYPMSVIFDLGGSFRLTEIGYFVGNINLGTDRIVFEYTNQTTATGFSPLVTLAGGNNWGNPRIVTLDSQQARFVRIRFESPQEQFNISEVRIFGNTNNDPAVTETNPEPTIPVFNMPQANTPGTGIQRSSGFGLWPHHSLSANCIDLHDRYWIAGPDAKAYHTWHPAISNHPETGETCDFGHEHGNRPDTSPLFTESGGWPPFGYAAEVAGGPRHEDHVGHKVTVAHWDAAFGNAANTHNTLHAAGFSCDWLSKIHQGAYSIDAFSNHLHEYFLTVRCNDGPTRDTSTAFSIKLMFTYGAPNRFNEISTNSTILAQNVKDPNGNPIALAMQIEPVNPNLNAINSREFSGAGQFIWKQMNEVTQIDLWTENVSIQTGGGSLVIGPYYIVKNPARFYNVDNTYHPFPGQVAYTIDLCYGDDGHKLSYNYCDTAPATKPNWQSPASPYNGTLRAINFKSLKMYNKNGTAHFCTDAYGHTASPEPCGSGQILQTVNTINNYWDAGQQAADDNHYWVNSAGQKIFDEIAGSLVGAIPLNDNEGGYIAPGIGKEWIIDNRQPDDDGDGIADDAHIRGEN
;
A
#
# COMPACT_ATOMS: atom_id res chain seq x y z
N MET A 1 38.89 -14.54 -13.75
CA MET A 1 38.39 -15.81 -13.17
C MET A 1 39.43 -16.94 -13.00
N ILE A 2 40.77 -16.72 -13.06
CA ILE A 2 41.79 -17.78 -12.76
C ILE A 2 42.82 -17.39 -11.67
N ARG A 3 42.65 -16.27 -10.95
CA ARG A 3 43.56 -15.88 -9.85
C ARG A 3 43.00 -15.99 -8.42
N GLN A 4 41.72 -16.29 -8.23
CA GLN A 4 41.12 -16.43 -6.89
C GLN A 4 41.12 -17.87 -6.33
N HIS A 5 41.49 -18.87 -7.12
CA HIS A 5 41.44 -20.28 -6.70
C HIS A 5 42.70 -20.79 -5.95
N ILE A 6 43.73 -19.95 -5.78
CA ILE A 6 45.03 -20.38 -5.19
C ILE A 6 45.18 -20.00 -3.70
N GLN A 7 44.40 -19.06 -3.16
CA GLN A 7 44.52 -18.68 -1.74
C GLN A 7 43.65 -19.52 -0.78
N ALA A 8 42.60 -20.19 -1.24
CA ALA A 8 41.77 -21.04 -0.38
C ALA A 8 42.37 -22.44 -0.11
N LYS A 9 43.29 -22.92 -0.95
CA LYS A 9 43.91 -24.25 -0.79
C LYS A 9 45.00 -24.34 0.27
N HIS A 10 45.52 -23.21 0.77
CA HIS A 10 46.60 -23.23 1.76
C HIS A 10 46.13 -23.27 3.23
N LEU A 11 44.86 -22.98 3.52
CA LEU A 11 44.34 -23.06 4.90
C LEU A 11 43.86 -24.47 5.31
N PHE A 12 43.64 -25.39 4.36
CA PHE A 12 43.09 -26.72 4.65
C PHE A 12 44.14 -27.82 4.95
N HIS A 13 45.44 -27.48 5.05
CA HIS A 13 46.52 -28.49 5.16
C HIS A 13 47.36 -28.46 6.44
N THR A 14 46.97 -27.73 7.48
CA THR A 14 47.75 -27.66 8.74
C THR A 14 46.98 -28.09 10.00
N CYS A 15 45.99 -28.96 9.87
CA CYS A 15 45.39 -29.66 11.02
C CYS A 15 45.40 -31.19 10.82
N SER A 16 46.58 -31.78 10.70
CA SER A 16 46.75 -33.21 10.94
C SER A 16 48.18 -33.49 11.38
N ALA A 17 48.36 -33.64 12.70
CA ALA A 17 49.27 -34.57 13.38
C ALA A 17 49.71 -34.00 14.74
N GLN A 18 49.16 -34.54 15.85
CA GLN A 18 49.90 -35.16 16.97
C GLN A 18 49.07 -35.24 18.27
N LEU A 19 48.77 -36.49 18.65
CA LEU A 19 48.61 -37.11 19.99
C LEU A 19 48.26 -36.24 21.22
N LEU A 20 46.97 -36.17 21.61
CA LEU A 20 46.49 -36.01 23.02
C LEU A 20 45.02 -36.55 23.18
N PRO A 21 44.56 -36.93 24.39
CA PRO A 21 43.36 -37.78 24.61
C PRO A 21 42.01 -37.02 24.62
N PRO A 22 40.86 -37.71 24.54
CA PRO A 22 39.63 -37.15 23.99
C PRO A 22 38.63 -36.72 25.07
N VAL A 23 38.73 -35.49 25.59
CA VAL A 23 37.58 -34.74 26.13
C VAL A 23 37.94 -33.25 26.03
N LYS A 24 37.13 -32.44 25.32
CA LYS A 24 37.24 -30.96 25.12
C LYS A 24 37.95 -30.45 23.85
N THR A 25 37.53 -30.91 22.66
CA THR A 25 37.95 -30.29 21.37
C THR A 25 36.80 -29.90 20.43
N GLY A 26 35.54 -29.98 20.88
CA GLY A 26 34.37 -29.60 20.08
C GLY A 26 34.02 -28.10 20.09
N ILE A 27 34.56 -27.32 21.05
CA ILE A 27 34.11 -25.93 21.30
C ILE A 27 35.09 -24.86 20.78
N LEU A 28 36.35 -25.21 20.48
CA LEU A 28 37.37 -24.21 20.13
C LEU A 28 37.56 -23.97 18.61
N CYS A 29 37.15 -24.91 17.75
CA CYS A 29 37.21 -24.71 16.28
C CYS A 29 35.97 -24.01 15.71
N LEU A 30 34.85 -23.98 16.44
CA LEU A 30 33.64 -23.25 16.03
C LEU A 30 33.70 -21.74 16.33
N LEU A 31 34.69 -21.27 17.11
CA LEU A 31 34.83 -19.85 17.46
C LEU A 31 35.72 -19.04 16.51
N LEU A 32 36.37 -19.66 15.53
CA LEU A 32 37.35 -18.98 14.64
C LEU A 32 36.93 -18.91 13.16
N VAL A 33 35.72 -19.38 12.81
CA VAL A 33 35.14 -19.24 11.45
C VAL A 33 34.05 -18.14 11.40
N ALA A 34 33.75 -17.50 12.54
CA ALA A 34 32.71 -16.47 12.64
C ALA A 34 33.18 -15.00 12.47
N ILE A 35 34.44 -14.74 12.08
CA ILE A 35 34.93 -13.36 11.90
C ILE A 35 35.73 -13.24 10.60
N ALA A 36 35.02 -13.26 9.48
CA ALA A 36 35.42 -12.64 8.21
C ALA A 36 34.20 -12.56 7.28
N LEU A 37 33.09 -11.98 7.76
CA LEU A 37 32.12 -11.42 6.82
C LEU A 37 32.85 -10.28 6.08
N PRO A 38 32.71 -10.15 4.74
CA PRO A 38 33.18 -8.95 4.07
C PRO A 38 32.53 -7.77 4.78
N ALA A 39 33.34 -6.84 5.29
CA ALA A 39 32.80 -5.58 5.78
C ALA A 39 32.13 -4.90 4.58
N TRP A 40 30.80 -4.99 4.51
CA TRP A 40 30.01 -4.18 3.60
C TRP A 40 30.37 -2.73 3.92
N ALA A 41 30.67 -1.96 2.89
CA ALA A 41 31.16 -0.60 3.05
C ALA A 41 30.08 0.23 3.74
N GLN A 42 30.19 0.41 5.07
CA GLN A 42 29.36 1.35 5.79
C GLN A 42 29.58 2.73 5.17
N TRP A 43 28.49 3.49 4.99
CA TRP A 43 28.56 4.91 4.65
C TRP A 43 29.60 5.56 5.56
N PRO A 44 30.60 6.29 4.99
CA PRO A 44 31.53 7.03 5.82
C PRO A 44 30.72 7.89 6.78
N GLY A 45 30.93 7.72 8.10
CA GLY A 45 30.07 8.33 9.12
C GLY A 45 29.77 9.79 8.81
N THR A 46 28.53 10.07 8.44
CA THR A 46 28.03 11.41 8.12
C THR A 46 27.93 12.15 9.45
N ASN A 47 28.82 13.11 9.66
CA ASN A 47 28.93 13.71 10.99
C ASN A 47 27.88 14.78 11.29
N HIS A 48 27.03 15.23 10.35
CA HIS A 48 26.29 16.47 10.63
C HIS A 48 24.85 16.67 10.11
N ASP A 49 24.18 15.76 9.39
CA ASP A 49 22.82 16.06 8.91
C ASP A 49 21.84 14.87 8.88
N THR A 50 20.54 15.20 8.96
CA THR A 50 19.43 14.24 8.93
C THR A 50 19.17 13.78 7.49
N GLU A 51 19.09 12.48 7.28
CA GLU A 51 18.65 11.90 6.01
C GLU A 51 17.19 12.30 5.73
N ILE A 52 16.92 12.82 4.54
CA ILE A 52 15.56 13.14 4.11
C ILE A 52 14.89 11.82 3.70
N THR A 53 13.98 11.32 4.51
CA THR A 53 13.35 10.00 4.31
C THR A 53 12.06 10.06 3.47
N ILE A 54 11.56 11.25 3.16
CA ILE A 54 10.31 11.46 2.40
C ILE A 54 10.64 11.72 0.92
N VAL A 55 11.47 10.86 0.33
CA VAL A 55 11.91 11.03 -1.05
C VAL A 55 11.09 10.11 -1.95
N SER A 56 10.55 10.64 -3.04
CA SER A 56 9.98 9.84 -4.13
C SER A 56 10.84 9.98 -5.38
N ALA A 57 11.06 8.89 -6.13
CA ALA A 57 11.88 8.87 -7.32
C ALA A 57 11.04 8.56 -8.57
N VAL A 58 11.09 9.41 -9.58
CA VAL A 58 10.34 9.26 -10.83
C VAL A 58 11.30 9.15 -12.01
N ASN A 59 11.09 8.12 -12.84
CA ASN A 59 11.82 7.99 -14.10
C ASN A 59 11.55 9.21 -14.98
N GLU A 60 12.60 9.85 -15.47
CA GLU A 60 12.52 10.85 -16.53
C GLU A 60 13.19 10.26 -17.79
N GLN A 61 13.61 11.13 -18.71
CA GLN A 61 14.12 10.82 -20.04
C GLN A 61 14.99 9.56 -20.07
N ASN A 62 14.58 8.57 -20.89
CA ASN A 62 15.35 7.35 -21.20
C ASN A 62 15.78 6.49 -19.99
N SER A 63 15.13 6.64 -18.84
CA SER A 63 15.46 5.93 -17.61
C SER A 63 14.41 4.88 -17.22
N GLN A 64 14.84 3.84 -16.50
CA GLN A 64 13.95 2.80 -15.96
C GLN A 64 14.42 2.43 -14.54
N PHE A 65 13.48 1.98 -13.69
CA PHE A 65 13.76 1.53 -12.32
C PHE A 65 14.26 2.62 -11.35
N ALA A 66 13.84 3.88 -11.51
CA ALA A 66 14.17 4.98 -10.60
C ALA A 66 13.94 4.67 -9.11
N MET A 67 12.90 3.89 -8.78
CA MET A 67 12.61 3.48 -7.40
C MET A 67 13.72 2.66 -6.75
N ARG A 68 14.60 2.02 -7.54
CA ARG A 68 15.79 1.33 -7.01
C ARG A 68 16.72 2.30 -6.28
N LEU A 69 16.79 3.55 -6.71
CA LEU A 69 17.67 4.55 -6.10
C LEU A 69 17.31 4.91 -4.66
N ILE A 70 16.18 4.47 -4.12
CA ILE A 70 15.69 4.82 -2.78
C ILE A 70 15.03 3.62 -2.09
N ASP A 71 15.34 2.39 -2.50
CA ASP A 71 14.77 1.18 -1.89
C ASP A 71 15.60 0.64 -0.72
N GLY A 72 16.74 1.27 -0.43
CA GLY A 72 17.65 0.89 0.64
C GLY A 72 18.56 -0.29 0.28
N ILE A 73 18.48 -0.83 -0.94
CA ILE A 73 19.24 -1.99 -1.38
C ILE A 73 20.50 -1.56 -2.10
N GLU A 74 21.64 -1.66 -1.40
CA GLU A 74 22.95 -1.43 -2.01
C GLU A 74 23.46 -2.67 -2.74
N GLY A 75 23.94 -2.49 -3.96
CA GLY A 75 24.50 -3.59 -4.73
C GLY A 75 25.25 -3.17 -5.98
N THR A 76 26.05 -4.10 -6.50
CA THR A 76 26.77 -3.93 -7.77
C THR A 76 26.09 -4.63 -8.94
N ASN A 77 25.00 -5.36 -8.68
CA ASN A 77 24.27 -6.09 -9.69
C ASN A 77 23.20 -5.21 -10.37
N ASP A 78 22.88 -5.56 -11.61
CA ASP A 78 21.90 -4.84 -12.43
C ASP A 78 20.47 -4.99 -11.87
N SER A 79 20.13 -6.10 -11.21
CA SER A 79 18.79 -6.36 -10.69
C SER A 79 18.34 -5.41 -9.56
N VAL A 80 19.29 -4.80 -8.85
CA VAL A 80 19.04 -3.85 -7.74
C VAL A 80 19.44 -2.42 -8.09
N SER A 81 19.68 -2.11 -9.36
CA SER A 81 20.22 -0.82 -9.74
C SER A 81 19.36 -0.09 -10.77
N TRP A 82 19.36 1.24 -10.67
CA TRP A 82 19.05 2.12 -11.77
C TRP A 82 20.17 2.04 -12.80
N LEU A 83 19.86 1.59 -14.01
CA LEU A 83 20.86 1.25 -15.02
C LEU A 83 20.49 1.73 -16.41
N ASN A 84 21.49 1.81 -17.29
CA ASN A 84 21.26 2.12 -18.69
C ASN A 84 20.75 0.90 -19.47
N PRO A 85 19.52 0.92 -20.02
CA PRO A 85 18.91 -0.26 -20.63
C PRO A 85 19.60 -0.69 -21.94
N ASN A 86 20.39 0.20 -22.56
CA ASN A 86 21.16 -0.14 -23.76
C ASN A 86 22.51 0.60 -23.74
N THR A 87 23.58 -0.15 -23.48
CA THR A 87 24.92 0.36 -23.16
C THR A 87 25.68 1.00 -24.32
N TRP A 88 25.06 1.11 -25.50
CA TRP A 88 25.69 1.62 -26.72
C TRP A 88 24.81 2.54 -27.56
N ASN A 89 23.57 2.82 -27.13
CA ASN A 89 22.66 3.69 -27.88
C ASN A 89 22.75 5.13 -27.41
N LEU A 90 23.51 5.96 -28.13
CA LEU A 90 23.63 7.41 -27.88
C LEU A 90 22.28 8.14 -27.83
N ASN A 91 21.24 7.63 -28.49
CA ASN A 91 19.90 8.24 -28.48
C ASN A 91 19.17 8.09 -27.13
N HIS A 92 19.67 7.23 -26.24
CA HIS A 92 19.10 7.03 -24.90
C HIS A 92 19.74 7.93 -23.84
N TYR A 93 20.50 8.95 -24.25
CA TYR A 93 21.12 9.92 -23.34
C TYR A 93 20.67 11.36 -23.64
N PRO A 94 20.57 12.24 -22.63
CA PRO A 94 20.82 11.95 -21.21
C PRO A 94 19.77 11.01 -20.62
N MET A 95 20.17 10.26 -19.60
CA MET A 95 19.24 9.57 -18.71
C MET A 95 19.02 10.42 -17.49
N SER A 96 17.80 10.48 -16.97
CA SER A 96 17.56 11.24 -15.74
C SER A 96 16.47 10.69 -14.83
N VAL A 97 16.61 10.99 -13.54
CA VAL A 97 15.63 10.69 -12.49
C VAL A 97 15.44 11.94 -11.65
N ILE A 98 14.18 12.21 -11.29
CA ILE A 98 13.80 13.31 -10.39
C ILE A 98 13.41 12.73 -9.04
N PHE A 99 13.93 13.36 -7.99
CA PHE A 99 13.60 13.13 -6.60
C PHE A 99 12.73 14.29 -6.11
N ASP A 100 11.48 14.04 -5.69
CA ASP A 100 10.70 15.02 -4.89
C ASP A 100 10.96 14.74 -3.42
N LEU A 101 11.45 15.74 -2.70
CA LEU A 101 11.80 15.66 -1.28
C LEU A 101 10.58 15.83 -0.37
N GLY A 102 9.38 16.05 -0.92
CA GLY A 102 8.14 16.29 -0.16
C GLY A 102 8.05 17.66 0.51
N GLY A 103 9.12 18.46 0.44
CA GLY A 103 9.25 19.78 1.05
C GLY A 103 10.49 20.51 0.55
N SER A 104 10.76 21.71 1.09
CA SER A 104 11.95 22.50 0.74
C SER A 104 13.02 22.34 1.82
N PHE A 105 14.20 21.86 1.42
CA PHE A 105 15.32 21.56 2.31
C PHE A 105 16.59 22.28 1.85
N ARG A 106 17.47 22.64 2.78
CA ARG A 106 18.85 22.99 2.47
C ARG A 106 19.67 21.72 2.41
N LEU A 107 20.09 21.36 1.21
CA LEU A 107 20.85 20.15 0.94
C LEU A 107 22.31 20.34 1.33
N THR A 108 22.80 19.47 2.20
CA THR A 108 24.17 19.54 2.72
C THR A 108 25.03 18.42 2.16
N GLU A 109 24.46 17.23 1.92
CA GLU A 109 25.17 16.11 1.34
C GLU A 109 24.27 15.29 0.42
N ILE A 110 24.87 14.68 -0.60
CA ILE A 110 24.23 13.60 -1.37
C ILE A 110 25.13 12.37 -1.32
N GLY A 111 24.57 11.30 -0.80
CA GLY A 111 25.11 9.96 -0.86
C GLY A 111 24.66 9.23 -2.13
N TYR A 112 25.53 8.46 -2.77
CA TYR A 112 25.13 7.50 -3.80
C TYR A 112 26.03 6.26 -3.83
N PHE A 113 25.45 5.09 -4.07
CA PHE A 113 26.18 3.83 -4.19
C PHE A 113 26.40 3.49 -5.67
N VAL A 114 27.67 3.46 -6.08
CA VAL A 114 28.02 3.15 -7.46
C VAL A 114 28.18 1.65 -7.64
N GLY A 115 27.23 1.09 -8.39
CA GLY A 115 27.29 -0.32 -8.72
C GLY A 115 28.33 -0.61 -9.82
N ASN A 116 28.50 0.18 -10.89
CA ASN A 116 29.50 0.03 -11.97
C ASN A 116 29.53 1.29 -12.85
N ILE A 117 30.69 1.99 -12.91
CA ILE A 117 30.92 3.16 -13.78
C ILE A 117 32.34 3.06 -14.34
N ASN A 118 32.50 3.11 -15.66
CA ASN A 118 33.79 3.04 -16.35
C ASN A 118 34.58 4.37 -16.25
N LEU A 119 35.91 4.32 -16.49
CA LEU A 119 36.79 5.49 -16.29
C LEU A 119 36.70 6.52 -17.43
N GLY A 120 36.69 7.80 -17.06
CA GLY A 120 37.37 8.86 -17.82
C GLY A 120 36.53 9.72 -18.78
N THR A 121 35.23 9.48 -18.92
CA THR A 121 34.36 10.28 -19.81
C THR A 121 33.02 10.68 -19.19
N ASP A 122 32.76 10.28 -17.95
CA ASP A 122 31.41 10.30 -17.40
C ASP A 122 31.15 11.51 -16.53
N ARG A 123 29.94 12.04 -16.65
CA ARG A 123 29.42 13.16 -15.87
C ARG A 123 28.06 12.77 -15.31
N ILE A 124 28.04 12.40 -14.03
CA ILE A 124 26.81 12.46 -13.25
C ILE A 124 26.63 13.94 -12.88
N VAL A 125 25.52 14.52 -13.28
CA VAL A 125 25.14 15.88 -12.94
C VAL A 125 23.97 15.79 -11.98
N PHE A 126 24.18 16.22 -10.75
CA PHE A 126 23.09 16.55 -9.85
C PHE A 126 22.66 17.97 -10.14
N GLU A 127 21.36 18.18 -10.24
CA GLU A 127 20.72 19.46 -10.41
C GLU A 127 19.63 19.62 -9.34
N TYR A 128 19.21 20.84 -9.08
CA TYR A 128 18.17 21.11 -8.10
C TYR A 128 17.23 22.22 -8.56
N THR A 129 16.02 22.24 -8.01
CA THR A 129 15.12 23.38 -8.10
C THR A 129 14.33 23.50 -6.80
N ASN A 130 14.08 24.73 -6.37
CA ASN A 130 13.19 25.01 -5.23
C ASN A 130 11.79 25.46 -5.68
N GLN A 131 11.46 25.27 -6.96
CA GLN A 131 10.13 25.56 -7.47
C GLN A 131 9.12 24.54 -6.92
N THR A 132 7.83 24.88 -6.99
CA THR A 132 6.74 23.98 -6.60
C THR A 132 6.48 22.87 -7.62
N THR A 133 7.02 23.03 -8.84
CA THR A 133 7.04 22.04 -9.92
C THR A 133 8.48 21.67 -10.25
N ALA A 134 8.70 20.44 -10.75
CA ALA A 134 10.02 19.95 -11.14
C ALA A 134 10.50 20.58 -12.48
N THR A 135 10.70 21.90 -12.47
CA THR A 135 11.09 22.72 -13.61
C THR A 135 12.18 23.71 -13.23
N GLY A 136 12.93 24.22 -14.23
CA GLY A 136 13.93 25.26 -14.01
C GLY A 136 15.13 24.82 -13.18
N PHE A 137 15.55 23.56 -13.34
CA PHE A 137 16.69 22.98 -12.64
C PHE A 137 17.98 23.78 -12.88
N SER A 138 18.74 23.98 -11.81
CA SER A 138 20.09 24.56 -11.81
C SER A 138 21.11 23.49 -11.44
N PRO A 139 22.32 23.49 -12.01
CA PRO A 139 23.38 22.56 -11.62
C PRO A 139 23.70 22.66 -10.13
N LEU A 140 23.72 21.52 -9.45
CA LEU A 140 24.10 21.38 -8.05
C LEU A 140 25.56 20.96 -7.94
N VAL A 141 25.92 19.82 -8.54
CA VAL A 141 27.29 19.31 -8.59
C VAL A 141 27.47 18.41 -9.81
N THR A 142 28.64 18.48 -10.44
CA THR A 142 29.04 17.58 -11.53
C THR A 142 30.18 16.70 -11.04
N LEU A 143 29.98 15.40 -11.10
CA LEU A 143 30.95 14.41 -10.65
C LEU A 143 31.69 13.84 -11.85
N ALA A 144 33.01 13.96 -11.84
CA ALA A 144 33.89 13.35 -12.83
C ALA A 144 34.42 12.00 -12.30
N GLY A 145 34.50 11.01 -13.18
CA GLY A 145 34.73 9.60 -12.83
C GLY A 145 35.98 9.27 -12.01
N GLY A 146 35.85 8.22 -11.20
CA GLY A 146 36.93 7.52 -10.51
C GLY A 146 36.44 6.15 -10.02
N ASN A 147 37.08 5.06 -10.47
CA ASN A 147 36.70 3.69 -10.14
C ASN A 147 36.80 3.44 -8.63
N ASN A 148 35.66 3.36 -7.93
CA ASN A 148 35.55 2.57 -6.70
C ASN A 148 34.24 1.80 -6.74
N TRP A 149 34.25 0.72 -7.53
CA TRP A 149 33.19 -0.27 -7.61
C TRP A 149 32.75 -0.71 -6.21
N GLY A 150 31.44 -0.76 -5.95
CA GLY A 150 30.90 -1.31 -4.71
C GLY A 150 31.20 -0.48 -3.46
N ASN A 151 31.33 0.85 -3.60
CA ASN A 151 31.53 1.73 -2.45
C ASN A 151 30.54 2.91 -2.49
N PRO A 152 29.93 3.27 -1.34
CA PRO A 152 29.15 4.48 -1.23
C PRO A 152 30.03 5.72 -1.41
N ARG A 153 29.45 6.77 -1.98
CA ARG A 153 30.07 8.06 -2.23
C ARG A 153 29.25 9.14 -1.57
N ILE A 154 29.90 10.07 -0.90
CA ILE A 154 29.26 11.25 -0.32
C ILE A 154 29.81 12.48 -1.03
N VAL A 155 28.91 13.37 -1.41
CA VAL A 155 29.23 14.67 -2.00
C VAL A 155 28.67 15.74 -1.09
N THR A 156 29.56 16.51 -0.48
CA THR A 156 29.18 17.70 0.29
C THR A 156 28.74 18.81 -0.65
N LEU A 157 27.69 19.52 -0.26
CA LEU A 157 27.02 20.58 -1.01
C LEU A 157 27.11 21.90 -0.26
N ASP A 158 27.07 23.00 -1.00
CA ASP A 158 27.10 24.36 -0.44
C ASP A 158 25.73 24.80 0.17
N SER A 159 25.01 23.88 0.84
CA SER A 159 23.72 24.16 1.51
C SER A 159 22.63 24.76 0.60
N GLN A 160 22.47 24.20 -0.60
CA GLN A 160 21.52 24.71 -1.60
C GLN A 160 20.08 24.37 -1.22
N GLN A 161 19.16 25.34 -1.35
CA GLN A 161 17.75 25.12 -1.06
C GLN A 161 17.07 24.42 -2.24
N ALA A 162 16.47 23.26 -2.01
CA ALA A 162 15.84 22.45 -3.04
C ALA A 162 14.55 21.79 -2.53
N ARG A 163 13.58 21.66 -3.43
CA ARG A 163 12.45 20.73 -3.29
C ARG A 163 12.60 19.51 -4.18
N PHE A 164 13.14 19.72 -5.37
CA PHE A 164 13.43 18.65 -6.31
C PHE A 164 14.93 18.57 -6.54
N VAL A 165 15.45 17.35 -6.56
CA VAL A 165 16.80 17.02 -7.04
C VAL A 165 16.65 16.21 -8.30
N ARG A 166 17.49 16.46 -9.31
CA ARG A 166 17.54 15.65 -10.51
C ARG A 166 18.95 15.09 -10.69
N ILE A 167 19.03 13.79 -10.94
CA ILE A 167 20.26 13.15 -11.40
C ILE A 167 20.17 13.04 -12.91
N ARG A 168 21.19 13.52 -13.60
CA ARG A 168 21.38 13.35 -15.04
C ARG A 168 22.66 12.61 -15.31
N PHE A 169 22.61 11.73 -16.28
CA PHE A 169 23.77 11.02 -16.78
C PHE A 169 23.92 11.29 -18.27
N GLU A 170 24.99 11.99 -18.63
CA GLU A 170 25.11 12.69 -19.94
C GLU A 170 25.75 11.85 -21.06
N SER A 171 26.39 10.70 -20.77
CA SER A 171 27.17 9.96 -21.76
C SER A 171 26.93 8.45 -21.67
N PRO A 172 26.85 7.72 -22.79
CA PRO A 172 26.84 6.26 -22.77
C PRO A 172 28.14 5.67 -22.25
N GLN A 173 28.01 4.58 -21.50
CA GLN A 173 29.07 3.63 -21.15
C GLN A 173 28.61 2.20 -21.38
N GLU A 174 29.60 1.30 -21.53
CA GLU A 174 29.38 -0.14 -21.66
C GLU A 174 28.54 -0.74 -20.50
N GLN A 175 28.54 -0.09 -19.34
CA GLN A 175 27.66 -0.39 -18.21
C GLN A 175 27.65 0.80 -17.23
N PHE A 176 26.46 1.29 -16.88
CA PHE A 176 26.24 2.27 -15.84
C PHE A 176 25.16 1.72 -14.90
N ASN A 177 25.44 1.66 -13.60
CA ASN A 177 24.40 1.40 -12.62
C ASN A 177 24.67 2.09 -11.27
N ILE A 178 23.60 2.63 -10.68
CA ILE A 178 23.56 3.20 -9.31
C ILE A 178 22.46 2.44 -8.57
N SER A 179 22.78 1.86 -7.43
CA SER A 179 21.81 1.08 -6.66
C SER A 179 21.12 1.87 -5.57
N GLU A 180 21.72 2.96 -5.08
CA GLU A 180 21.12 3.72 -3.97
C GLU A 180 21.57 5.18 -4.02
N VAL A 181 20.68 6.10 -3.62
CA VAL A 181 20.91 7.53 -3.45
C VAL A 181 20.26 7.98 -2.15
N ARG A 182 21.04 8.66 -1.30
CA ARG A 182 20.59 9.25 -0.04
C ARG A 182 20.78 10.75 -0.09
N ILE A 183 19.79 11.52 0.33
CA ILE A 183 19.85 12.98 0.30
C ILE A 183 19.78 13.50 1.73
N PHE A 184 20.76 14.31 2.11
CA PHE A 184 20.88 14.86 3.45
C PHE A 184 20.67 16.36 3.43
N GLY A 185 19.99 16.87 4.44
CA GLY A 185 19.75 18.29 4.57
C GLY A 185 18.91 18.64 5.78
N ASN A 186 18.67 19.93 5.95
CA ASN A 186 17.84 20.46 7.03
C ASN A 186 16.72 21.35 6.50
N THR A 187 15.64 21.44 7.28
CA THR A 187 14.60 22.43 7.04
C THR A 187 15.15 23.83 7.38
N ASN A 188 14.74 24.88 6.68
CA ASN A 188 15.29 26.26 6.67
C ASN A 188 15.47 27.03 8.01
N ASN A 189 15.42 26.39 9.17
CA ASN A 189 15.39 27.04 10.47
C ASN A 189 16.75 27.17 11.18
N ASP A 190 17.87 26.99 10.47
CA ASP A 190 19.19 27.21 11.09
C ASP A 190 19.98 28.34 10.40
N PRO A 191 20.18 29.45 11.13
CA PRO A 191 21.47 30.08 11.17
C PRO A 191 21.95 30.26 12.62
N ALA A 192 23.17 29.80 12.87
CA ALA A 192 23.96 30.08 14.07
C ALA A 192 23.90 31.57 14.49
N VAL A 193 23.08 31.90 15.50
CA VAL A 193 23.15 33.13 16.28
C VAL A 193 22.83 32.79 17.74
N THR A 194 23.84 32.93 18.60
CA THR A 194 23.70 33.02 20.05
C THR A 194 22.81 34.19 20.43
N GLU A 195 21.59 33.95 20.92
CA GLU A 195 20.94 34.82 21.91
C GLU A 195 19.73 34.13 22.57
N THR A 196 19.58 34.42 23.87
CA THR A 196 18.58 33.88 24.79
C THR A 196 17.15 34.35 24.45
N ASN A 197 16.31 33.46 23.91
CA ASN A 197 14.86 33.57 23.95
C ASN A 197 14.24 32.17 23.75
N PRO A 198 13.13 31.79 24.42
CA PRO A 198 12.63 30.43 24.35
C PRO A 198 12.14 30.15 22.92
N GLU A 199 12.55 29.00 22.40
CA GLU A 199 12.30 28.53 21.04
C GLU A 199 10.84 28.73 20.60
N PRO A 200 10.59 29.30 19.41
CA PRO A 200 9.40 28.96 18.65
C PRO A 200 9.63 27.57 18.06
N THR A 201 8.98 26.58 18.66
CA THR A 201 8.93 25.20 18.17
C THR A 201 8.52 25.17 16.69
N ILE A 202 9.39 24.64 15.84
CA ILE A 202 9.03 24.17 14.50
C ILE A 202 7.97 23.08 14.69
N PRO A 203 6.83 23.08 13.97
CA PRO A 203 5.87 21.99 14.11
C PRO A 203 6.51 20.72 13.55
N VAL A 204 6.85 19.80 14.45
CA VAL A 204 6.86 18.36 14.15
C VAL A 204 5.59 18.11 13.34
N PHE A 205 5.70 17.55 12.14
CA PHE A 205 4.51 17.16 11.38
C PHE A 205 3.75 16.18 12.25
N ASN A 206 2.70 16.69 12.91
CA ASN A 206 1.97 16.01 13.96
C ASN A 206 1.32 14.77 13.33
N MET A 207 2.00 13.62 13.48
CA MET A 207 1.28 12.44 13.93
C MET A 207 0.31 12.92 15.02
N PRO A 208 -0.93 12.42 15.06
CA PRO A 208 -1.79 12.67 16.18
C PRO A 208 -1.22 11.89 17.35
N GLN A 209 -0.02 12.20 17.82
CA GLN A 209 0.51 11.78 19.10
C GLN A 209 0.18 12.93 20.04
N ALA A 210 -1.12 13.17 20.17
CA ALA A 210 -1.62 14.15 21.12
C ALA A 210 -1.42 13.59 22.53
N ASN A 211 -1.46 14.44 23.55
CA ASN A 211 -1.82 13.94 24.87
C ASN A 211 -3.14 13.13 24.74
N THR A 212 -3.34 12.13 25.60
CA THR A 212 -4.62 11.42 25.65
C THR A 212 -5.79 12.42 25.71
N PRO A 213 -6.97 12.09 25.16
CA PRO A 213 -8.07 13.05 25.09
C PRO A 213 -8.35 13.67 26.46
N GLY A 214 -8.25 14.99 26.55
CA GLY A 214 -8.42 15.72 27.81
C GLY A 214 -9.79 15.47 28.44
N THR A 215 -9.92 15.71 29.75
CA THR A 215 -11.13 15.40 30.55
C THR A 215 -12.42 16.09 30.09
N GLY A 216 -12.34 17.09 29.20
CA GLY A 216 -13.50 17.78 28.61
C GLY A 216 -13.89 17.31 27.21
N ILE A 217 -13.16 16.39 26.60
CA ILE A 217 -13.46 15.87 25.26
C ILE A 217 -14.29 14.60 25.41
N GLN A 218 -15.50 14.59 24.85
CA GLN A 218 -16.31 13.39 24.80
C GLN A 218 -15.62 12.35 23.90
N ARG A 219 -15.51 11.11 24.38
CA ARG A 219 -14.96 10.01 23.60
C ARG A 219 -16.07 9.36 22.77
N SER A 220 -15.74 8.86 21.59
CA SER A 220 -16.63 7.98 20.84
C SER A 220 -16.90 6.69 21.62
N SER A 221 -17.99 6.00 21.29
CA SER A 221 -18.36 4.74 21.95
C SER A 221 -17.28 3.66 21.84
N GLY A 222 -16.47 3.71 20.79
CA GLY A 222 -15.38 2.77 20.53
C GLY A 222 -14.02 3.14 21.10
N PHE A 223 -13.87 4.33 21.68
CA PHE A 223 -12.57 4.78 22.16
C PHE A 223 -12.06 3.92 23.31
N GLY A 224 -10.81 3.45 23.20
CA GLY A 224 -10.19 2.56 24.20
C GLY A 224 -10.69 1.11 24.17
N LEU A 225 -11.61 0.77 23.26
CA LEU A 225 -12.10 -0.60 23.07
C LEU A 225 -11.26 -1.32 22.00
N TRP A 226 -10.08 -1.77 22.39
CA TRP A 226 -9.18 -2.55 21.53
C TRP A 226 -8.46 -3.63 22.34
N PRO A 227 -8.06 -4.75 21.72
CA PRO A 227 -7.42 -5.85 22.44
C PRO A 227 -5.99 -5.48 22.86
N HIS A 228 -5.75 -5.30 24.16
CA HIS A 228 -4.46 -4.84 24.71
C HIS A 228 -3.91 -5.75 25.83
N HIS A 229 -4.46 -6.95 25.99
CA HIS A 229 -4.25 -7.80 27.18
C HIS A 229 -2.80 -8.26 27.41
N SER A 230 -1.90 -8.06 26.45
CA SER A 230 -0.47 -8.36 26.54
C SER A 230 0.43 -7.12 26.63
N LEU A 231 -0.13 -5.91 26.61
CA LEU A 231 0.65 -4.66 26.54
C LEU A 231 0.85 -4.03 27.91
N SER A 232 1.97 -3.32 28.06
CA SER A 232 2.23 -2.53 29.26
C SER A 232 1.30 -1.31 29.34
N ALA A 233 1.17 -0.74 30.54
CA ALA A 233 0.38 0.47 30.73
C ALA A 233 0.88 1.66 29.89
N ASN A 234 2.20 1.76 29.68
CA ASN A 234 2.80 2.77 28.81
C ASN A 234 2.36 2.56 27.37
N CYS A 235 2.40 1.32 26.86
CA CYS A 235 1.99 1.05 25.49
C CYS A 235 0.49 1.26 25.26
N ILE A 236 -0.33 0.98 26.27
CA ILE A 236 -1.76 1.33 26.22
C ILE A 236 -1.94 2.85 26.16
N ASP A 237 -1.22 3.61 27.00
CA ASP A 237 -1.27 5.07 26.97
C ASP A 237 -0.82 5.62 25.61
N LEU A 238 0.30 5.12 25.07
CA LEU A 238 0.80 5.52 23.75
C LEU A 238 -0.22 5.23 22.63
N HIS A 239 -0.90 4.08 22.68
CA HIS A 239 -1.96 3.76 21.73
C HIS A 239 -3.09 4.79 21.79
N ASP A 240 -3.59 5.07 22.99
CA ASP A 240 -4.69 6.03 23.23
C ASP A 240 -4.31 7.49 22.92
N ARG A 241 -3.03 7.79 22.70
CA ARG A 241 -2.56 9.08 22.17
C ARG A 241 -2.82 9.24 20.68
N TYR A 242 -2.99 8.15 19.93
CA TYR A 242 -3.36 8.15 18.51
C TYR A 242 -4.84 8.40 18.29
N TRP A 243 -5.25 9.67 18.40
CA TRP A 243 -6.64 10.06 18.26
C TRP A 243 -6.83 11.37 17.48
N ILE A 244 -8.03 11.53 16.90
CA ILE A 244 -8.44 12.76 16.22
C ILE A 244 -9.83 13.18 16.70
N ALA A 245 -10.09 14.50 16.72
CA ALA A 245 -11.43 15.00 16.92
C ALA A 245 -12.24 14.79 15.63
N GLY A 246 -13.36 14.08 15.73
CA GLY A 246 -14.32 13.96 14.63
C GLY A 246 -15.06 15.28 14.37
N PRO A 247 -15.81 15.39 13.27
CA PRO A 247 -16.67 16.54 12.99
C PRO A 247 -17.71 16.83 14.09
N ASP A 248 -18.07 15.84 14.90
CA ASP A 248 -18.96 15.96 16.06
C ASP A 248 -18.23 16.34 17.36
N ALA A 249 -16.96 16.73 17.26
CA ALA A 249 -16.06 17.09 18.35
C ALA A 249 -15.77 15.98 19.37
N LYS A 250 -16.14 14.72 19.08
CA LYS A 250 -15.71 13.58 19.91
C LYS A 250 -14.30 13.12 19.55
N ALA A 251 -13.60 12.52 20.51
CA ALA A 251 -12.33 11.84 20.27
C ALA A 251 -12.58 10.45 19.68
N TYR A 252 -11.92 10.16 18.56
CA TYR A 252 -11.88 8.86 17.91
C TYR A 252 -10.44 8.39 17.83
N HIS A 253 -10.24 7.08 17.96
CA HIS A 253 -8.99 6.48 17.50
C HIS A 253 -8.75 6.81 16.03
N THR A 254 -7.49 6.81 15.61
CA THR A 254 -7.09 7.02 14.22
C THR A 254 -5.93 6.10 13.86
N TRP A 255 -5.44 6.22 12.63
CA TRP A 255 -4.28 5.49 12.14
C TRP A 255 -3.07 5.70 13.05
N HIS A 256 -2.37 4.61 13.32
CA HIS A 256 -1.07 4.58 14.00
C HIS A 256 -0.18 3.50 13.36
N PRO A 257 1.16 3.62 13.46
CA PRO A 257 2.05 2.55 13.04
C PRO A 257 1.86 1.31 13.92
N ALA A 258 2.20 0.12 13.41
CA ALA A 258 2.08 -1.12 14.18
C ALA A 258 3.04 -1.15 15.39
N ILE A 259 4.23 -0.57 15.21
CA ILE A 259 5.27 -0.44 16.23
C ILE A 259 5.61 1.03 16.41
N SER A 260 5.75 1.48 17.65
CA SER A 260 6.12 2.84 18.00
C SER A 260 6.92 2.88 19.29
N ASN A 261 7.79 3.88 19.45
CA ASN A 261 8.52 4.09 20.70
C ASN A 261 7.77 5.07 21.58
N HIS A 262 7.54 4.70 22.84
CA HIS A 262 6.93 5.56 23.82
C HIS A 262 7.88 6.74 24.14
N PRO A 263 7.45 7.99 23.91
CA PRO A 263 8.38 9.12 23.91
C PRO A 263 8.96 9.41 25.30
N GLU A 264 8.21 9.17 26.38
CA GLU A 264 8.72 9.43 27.74
C GLU A 264 9.54 8.28 28.34
N THR A 265 9.24 7.02 28.01
CA THR A 265 9.88 5.85 28.64
C THR A 265 10.93 5.20 27.75
N GLY A 266 10.91 5.48 26.44
CA GLY A 266 11.73 4.81 25.44
C GLY A 266 11.31 3.37 25.16
N GLU A 267 10.19 2.91 25.74
CA GLU A 267 9.67 1.55 25.55
C GLU A 267 9.19 1.35 24.10
N THR A 268 9.68 0.32 23.42
CA THR A 268 9.15 -0.08 22.12
C THR A 268 7.82 -0.78 22.32
N CYS A 269 6.76 -0.16 21.82
CA CYS A 269 5.40 -0.65 21.88
C CYS A 269 5.00 -1.24 20.54
N ASP A 270 4.74 -2.53 20.55
CA ASP A 270 4.16 -3.23 19.43
C ASP A 270 2.67 -3.48 19.73
N PHE A 271 1.77 -2.91 18.93
CA PHE A 271 0.35 -2.96 19.22
C PHE A 271 -0.30 -4.31 18.84
N GLY A 272 0.41 -5.21 18.15
CA GLY A 272 -0.17 -6.49 17.70
C GLY A 272 -1.11 -6.37 16.50
N HIS A 273 -1.22 -5.17 15.91
CA HIS A 273 -2.03 -4.92 14.72
C HIS A 273 -1.53 -3.71 13.91
N GLU A 274 -2.03 -3.63 12.68
CA GLU A 274 -1.68 -2.59 11.69
C GLU A 274 -2.93 -1.99 11.04
N HIS A 275 -2.77 -0.79 10.48
CA HIS A 275 -3.85 -0.02 9.84
C HIS A 275 -3.58 0.32 8.36
N GLY A 276 -2.61 -0.31 7.71
CA GLY A 276 -2.26 -0.10 6.31
C GLY A 276 -1.38 1.13 6.08
N ASN A 277 -1.51 1.74 4.92
CA ASN A 277 -0.68 2.87 4.53
C ASN A 277 -0.94 4.08 5.44
N ARG A 278 0.11 4.84 5.72
CA ARG A 278 0.03 6.11 6.45
C ARG A 278 -0.79 7.13 5.62
N PRO A 279 -1.93 7.64 6.11
CA PRO A 279 -2.84 8.50 5.32
C PRO A 279 -2.22 9.77 4.75
N ASP A 280 -1.28 10.40 5.46
CA ASP A 280 -0.69 11.70 5.09
C ASP A 280 0.34 11.60 3.95
N THR A 281 0.71 10.39 3.51
CA THR A 281 1.49 10.19 2.29
C THR A 281 0.64 10.37 1.02
N SER A 282 -0.69 10.42 1.15
CA SER A 282 -1.58 10.66 0.03
C SER A 282 -1.66 12.15 -0.33
N PRO A 283 -1.65 12.51 -1.62
CA PRO A 283 -1.96 13.86 -2.07
C PRO A 283 -3.44 14.24 -1.85
N LEU A 284 -4.25 13.33 -1.31
CA LEU A 284 -5.64 13.51 -0.93
C LEU A 284 -5.85 13.69 0.58
N PHE A 285 -4.78 13.70 1.39
CA PHE A 285 -4.91 13.75 2.85
C PHE A 285 -5.79 14.91 3.33
N THR A 286 -5.49 16.15 2.93
CA THR A 286 -6.30 17.32 3.29
C THR A 286 -7.72 17.24 2.72
N GLU A 287 -7.88 16.72 1.50
CA GLU A 287 -9.17 16.57 0.81
C GLU A 287 -10.08 15.51 1.47
N SER A 288 -9.49 14.51 2.13
CA SER A 288 -10.19 13.51 2.95
C SER A 288 -10.62 14.03 4.34
N GLY A 289 -10.13 15.21 4.71
CA GLY A 289 -10.30 15.79 6.05
C GLY A 289 -9.20 15.40 7.04
N GLY A 290 -8.04 14.95 6.55
CA GLY A 290 -6.88 14.60 7.37
C GLY A 290 -6.93 13.17 7.91
N TRP A 291 -6.51 13.01 9.17
CA TRP A 291 -6.47 11.71 9.84
C TRP A 291 -7.88 11.11 9.96
N PRO A 292 -8.12 9.86 9.52
CA PRO A 292 -9.46 9.27 9.50
C PRO A 292 -9.94 8.90 10.91
N PRO A 293 -11.07 9.47 11.41
CA PRO A 293 -11.64 9.07 12.69
C PRO A 293 -12.26 7.66 12.57
N PHE A 294 -11.67 6.69 13.27
CA PHE A 294 -12.13 5.30 13.27
C PHE A 294 -13.42 5.14 14.08
N GLY A 295 -14.48 4.66 13.43
CA GLY A 295 -15.82 4.45 13.99
C GLY A 295 -16.75 5.67 13.88
N TYR A 296 -16.38 6.72 13.15
CA TYR A 296 -17.18 7.95 13.06
C TYR A 296 -18.57 7.76 12.42
N ALA A 297 -18.67 7.18 11.23
CA ALA A 297 -19.93 6.86 10.58
C ALA A 297 -20.77 5.87 11.41
N ALA A 298 -20.12 4.93 12.11
CA ALA A 298 -20.80 4.01 13.02
C ALA A 298 -21.41 4.76 14.22
N GLU A 299 -20.67 5.71 14.81
CA GLU A 299 -21.15 6.57 15.89
C GLU A 299 -22.30 7.47 15.42
N VAL A 300 -22.20 8.04 14.22
CA VAL A 300 -23.26 8.86 13.61
C VAL A 300 -24.52 8.03 13.33
N ALA A 301 -24.37 6.77 12.94
CA ALA A 301 -25.49 5.84 12.76
C ALA A 301 -26.22 5.54 14.08
N GLY A 302 -25.60 5.80 15.24
CA GLY A 302 -26.23 5.69 16.57
C GLY A 302 -26.60 4.26 16.99
N GLY A 303 -26.11 3.25 16.26
CA GLY A 303 -26.35 1.84 16.57
C GLY A 303 -25.34 1.29 17.60
N PRO A 304 -25.62 0.15 18.25
CA PRO A 304 -24.70 -0.52 19.17
C PRO A 304 -23.51 -1.20 18.45
N ARG A 305 -23.31 -0.90 17.16
CA ARG A 305 -22.24 -1.48 16.35
C ARG A 305 -20.93 -0.82 16.75
N HIS A 306 -20.07 -1.59 17.40
CA HIS A 306 -18.69 -1.19 17.68
C HIS A 306 -17.71 -2.03 16.85
N GLU A 307 -17.25 -1.43 15.74
CA GLU A 307 -16.25 -2.01 14.86
C GLU A 307 -14.94 -2.24 15.60
N ASP A 308 -14.31 -3.40 15.38
CA ASP A 308 -13.06 -3.69 16.07
C ASP A 308 -11.96 -2.78 15.52
N HIS A 309 -11.20 -2.18 16.43
CA HIS A 309 -10.15 -1.21 16.07
C HIS A 309 -9.21 -1.78 15.00
N VAL A 310 -8.80 -3.04 15.15
CA VAL A 310 -7.87 -3.75 14.27
C VAL A 310 -8.39 -3.88 12.82
N GLY A 311 -9.71 -3.90 12.63
CA GLY A 311 -10.34 -3.99 11.32
C GLY A 311 -10.20 -2.72 10.48
N HIS A 312 -9.83 -1.57 11.05
CA HIS A 312 -9.68 -0.34 10.28
C HIS A 312 -8.40 -0.34 9.43
N LYS A 313 -8.56 -0.38 8.11
CA LYS A 313 -7.47 -0.43 7.13
C LYS A 313 -7.51 0.78 6.22
N VAL A 314 -6.36 1.44 6.08
CA VAL A 314 -6.13 2.56 5.18
C VAL A 314 -5.35 2.08 3.96
N THR A 315 -5.73 2.57 2.79
CA THR A 315 -4.96 2.39 1.57
C THR A 315 -4.77 3.71 0.83
N VAL A 316 -3.53 3.95 0.45
CA VAL A 316 -3.09 5.04 -0.43
C VAL A 316 -2.63 4.41 -1.74
N ALA A 317 -3.19 4.84 -2.87
CA ALA A 317 -2.81 4.33 -4.18
C ALA A 317 -2.90 5.41 -5.27
N HIS A 318 -2.10 5.23 -6.32
CA HIS A 318 -2.19 5.96 -7.57
C HIS A 318 -2.30 4.95 -8.72
N TRP A 319 -3.22 5.17 -9.65
CA TRP A 319 -3.52 4.19 -10.70
C TRP A 319 -3.81 4.87 -12.02
N ASP A 320 -3.29 4.29 -13.09
CA ASP A 320 -3.64 4.63 -14.45
C ASP A 320 -4.88 3.85 -14.86
N ALA A 321 -5.88 4.55 -15.35
CA ALA A 321 -7.07 3.89 -15.86
C ALA A 321 -6.75 3.17 -17.18
N ALA A 322 -7.38 2.02 -17.36
CA ALA A 322 -7.23 1.21 -18.57
C ALA A 322 -8.59 0.60 -18.97
N PHE A 323 -8.75 0.35 -20.27
CA PHE A 323 -9.86 -0.38 -20.85
C PHE A 323 -9.36 -1.73 -21.40
N GLY A 324 -10.12 -2.80 -21.15
CA GLY A 324 -9.81 -4.14 -21.62
C GLY A 324 -10.10 -5.21 -20.56
N ASN A 325 -10.15 -6.47 -20.99
CA ASN A 325 -10.38 -7.61 -20.10
C ASN A 325 -9.10 -8.47 -20.02
N ALA A 326 -8.26 -8.19 -19.03
CA ALA A 326 -7.02 -8.94 -18.79
C ALA A 326 -7.25 -10.37 -18.30
N ALA A 327 -8.49 -10.74 -18.01
CA ALA A 327 -8.76 -11.93 -17.25
C ALA A 327 -8.72 -13.24 -18.00
N ASN A 328 -9.41 -13.29 -19.14
CA ASN A 328 -9.75 -14.57 -19.76
C ASN A 328 -9.50 -14.55 -21.27
N THR A 329 -9.17 -13.39 -21.82
CA THR A 329 -8.95 -13.17 -23.25
C THR A 329 -7.55 -12.62 -23.39
N HIS A 330 -6.79 -13.04 -24.40
CA HIS A 330 -5.47 -12.48 -24.74
C HIS A 330 -5.57 -11.00 -25.21
N ASN A 331 -6.56 -10.27 -24.72
CA ASN A 331 -6.83 -8.89 -25.06
C ASN A 331 -5.83 -8.01 -24.33
N THR A 332 -5.18 -7.15 -25.09
CA THR A 332 -4.28 -6.13 -24.58
C THR A 332 -5.07 -5.13 -23.72
N LEU A 333 -4.52 -4.76 -22.57
CA LEU A 333 -5.00 -3.61 -21.82
C LEU A 333 -4.61 -2.33 -22.57
N HIS A 334 -5.57 -1.44 -22.78
CA HIS A 334 -5.33 -0.14 -23.42
C HIS A 334 -5.41 0.95 -22.36
N ALA A 335 -4.45 1.87 -22.35
CA ALA A 335 -4.50 3.02 -21.46
C ALA A 335 -5.74 3.88 -21.76
N ALA A 336 -6.48 4.28 -20.72
CA ALA A 336 -7.63 5.15 -20.83
C ALA A 336 -7.25 6.64 -20.97
N GLY A 337 -5.97 6.96 -20.76
CA GLY A 337 -5.43 8.32 -20.90
C GLY A 337 -5.66 9.23 -19.69
N PHE A 338 -6.03 8.67 -18.54
CA PHE A 338 -6.15 9.39 -17.27
C PHE A 338 -5.68 8.51 -16.11
N SER A 339 -5.36 9.15 -15.00
CA SER A 339 -4.95 8.53 -13.74
C SER A 339 -5.73 9.11 -12.57
N CYS A 340 -5.73 8.38 -11.46
CA CYS A 340 -6.47 8.70 -10.25
C CYS A 340 -5.60 8.50 -9.01
N ASP A 341 -5.69 9.46 -8.09
CA ASP A 341 -5.28 9.29 -6.70
C ASP A 341 -6.44 8.64 -5.93
N TRP A 342 -6.10 7.77 -4.97
CA TRP A 342 -7.03 7.08 -4.08
C TRP A 342 -6.54 7.10 -2.65
N LEU A 343 -7.43 7.50 -1.75
CA LEU A 343 -7.28 7.34 -0.31
C LEU A 343 -8.56 6.75 0.22
N SER A 344 -8.49 5.51 0.69
CA SER A 344 -9.63 4.85 1.33
C SER A 344 -9.29 4.42 2.74
N LYS A 345 -10.28 4.46 3.61
CA LYS A 345 -10.28 3.77 4.88
C LYS A 345 -11.51 2.86 4.91
N ILE A 346 -11.30 1.57 5.13
CA ILE A 346 -12.37 0.57 5.28
C ILE A 346 -12.24 -0.09 6.65
N HIS A 347 -13.35 -0.32 7.34
CA HIS A 347 -13.37 -1.33 8.39
C HIS A 347 -13.55 -2.71 7.74
N GLN A 348 -12.46 -3.45 7.59
CA GLN A 348 -12.43 -4.77 7.00
C GLN A 348 -12.07 -5.78 8.08
N GLY A 349 -13.04 -6.63 8.46
CA GLY A 349 -12.88 -7.62 9.53
C GLY A 349 -11.99 -8.81 9.15
N ALA A 350 -10.90 -8.62 8.40
CA ALA A 350 -9.93 -9.65 8.00
C ALA A 350 -9.23 -10.32 9.20
N TYR A 351 -9.25 -9.63 10.35
CA TYR A 351 -8.74 -10.10 11.63
C TYR A 351 -9.81 -10.75 12.53
N SER A 352 -11.09 -10.42 12.31
CA SER A 352 -12.20 -10.72 13.22
C SER A 352 -13.17 -11.73 12.64
N ILE A 353 -13.84 -12.48 13.53
CA ILE A 353 -14.94 -13.37 13.16
C ILE A 353 -16.22 -12.61 12.80
N ASP A 354 -16.33 -11.33 13.18
CA ASP A 354 -17.46 -10.45 12.85
C ASP A 354 -17.71 -10.40 11.33
N ALA A 355 -16.64 -10.52 10.53
CA ALA A 355 -16.75 -10.53 9.08
C ALA A 355 -17.61 -11.68 8.52
N PHE A 356 -17.82 -12.79 9.24
CA PHE A 356 -18.60 -13.92 8.75
C PHE A 356 -20.12 -13.76 8.97
N SER A 357 -20.56 -12.77 9.74
CA SER A 357 -21.98 -12.52 9.97
C SER A 357 -22.38 -11.09 9.62
N ASN A 358 -21.55 -10.11 9.94
CA ASN A 358 -21.92 -8.71 9.89
C ASN A 358 -21.73 -8.11 8.51
N HIS A 359 -22.79 -7.57 7.90
CA HIS A 359 -22.66 -7.00 6.56
C HIS A 359 -22.23 -5.54 6.57
N LEU A 360 -22.39 -4.81 7.68
CA LEU A 360 -22.29 -3.35 7.71
C LEU A 360 -20.91 -2.90 8.19
N HIS A 361 -20.21 -2.12 7.37
CA HIS A 361 -18.84 -1.68 7.60
C HIS A 361 -18.64 -0.21 7.29
N GLU A 362 -17.84 0.48 8.10
CA GLU A 362 -17.46 1.87 7.84
C GLU A 362 -16.54 1.97 6.61
N TYR A 363 -16.85 2.93 5.74
CA TYR A 363 -16.13 3.19 4.52
C TYR A 363 -15.95 4.68 4.27
N PHE A 364 -14.69 5.10 4.19
CA PHE A 364 -14.28 6.42 3.71
C PHE A 364 -13.54 6.26 2.40
N LEU A 365 -13.86 7.11 1.43
CA LEU A 365 -13.19 7.11 0.15
C LEU A 365 -13.05 8.54 -0.38
N THR A 366 -11.81 8.91 -0.68
CA THR A 366 -11.48 10.12 -1.41
C THR A 366 -10.77 9.73 -2.70
N VAL A 367 -11.25 10.26 -3.83
CA VAL A 367 -10.72 10.01 -5.16
C VAL A 367 -10.58 11.33 -5.90
N ARG A 368 -9.50 11.48 -6.66
CA ARG A 368 -9.31 12.59 -7.60
C ARG A 368 -8.60 12.11 -8.85
N CYS A 369 -9.13 12.45 -10.01
CA CYS A 369 -8.58 12.04 -11.29
C CYS A 369 -8.27 13.24 -12.20
N ASN A 370 -7.47 12.99 -13.24
CA ASN A 370 -7.12 13.98 -14.27
C ASN A 370 -7.89 13.76 -15.59
N ASP A 371 -9.12 13.26 -15.51
CA ASP A 371 -10.00 12.92 -16.63
C ASP A 371 -10.75 14.13 -17.24
N GLY A 372 -10.61 15.31 -16.63
CA GLY A 372 -11.12 16.59 -17.09
C GLY A 372 -10.03 17.67 -17.23
N PRO A 373 -10.32 18.79 -17.94
CA PRO A 373 -9.36 19.86 -18.19
C PRO A 373 -8.99 20.68 -16.94
N THR A 374 -9.81 20.66 -15.90
CA THR A 374 -9.58 21.33 -14.62
C THR A 374 -10.07 20.45 -13.48
N ARG A 375 -9.58 20.69 -12.25
CA ARG A 375 -10.03 19.95 -11.07
C ARG A 375 -11.54 19.94 -10.88
N ASP A 376 -12.22 21.06 -11.12
CA ASP A 376 -13.67 21.19 -10.94
C ASP A 376 -14.48 20.48 -12.04
N THR A 377 -13.81 20.10 -13.13
CA THR A 377 -14.41 19.38 -14.27
C THR A 377 -13.93 17.93 -14.37
N SER A 378 -13.05 17.50 -13.47
CA SER A 378 -12.60 16.12 -13.32
C SER A 378 -13.39 15.38 -12.25
N THR A 379 -13.28 14.06 -12.26
CA THR A 379 -13.77 13.21 -11.18
C THR A 379 -13.03 13.53 -9.89
N ALA A 380 -13.75 14.10 -8.93
CA ALA A 380 -13.28 14.21 -7.55
C ALA A 380 -14.45 14.08 -6.57
N PHE A 381 -14.24 13.33 -5.50
CA PHE A 381 -15.20 13.20 -4.40
C PHE A 381 -14.49 12.72 -3.13
N SER A 382 -15.12 12.97 -1.98
CA SER A 382 -14.71 12.56 -0.65
C SER A 382 -15.95 12.18 0.12
N ILE A 383 -16.11 10.88 0.40
CA ILE A 383 -17.31 10.31 0.99
C ILE A 383 -17.01 9.51 2.26
N LYS A 384 -17.97 9.50 3.18
CA LYS A 384 -17.89 8.77 4.46
C LYS A 384 -19.25 8.20 4.81
N LEU A 385 -19.35 6.89 5.01
CA LEU A 385 -20.60 6.21 5.33
C LEU A 385 -20.38 4.84 6.01
N MET A 386 -21.44 4.30 6.58
CA MET A 386 -21.63 2.89 6.84
C MET A 386 -22.21 2.24 5.59
N PHE A 387 -21.56 1.19 5.13
CA PHE A 387 -21.85 0.54 3.86
C PHE A 387 -21.97 -0.97 4.02
N THR A 388 -22.84 -1.59 3.22
CA THR A 388 -23.09 -3.02 3.28
C THR A 388 -22.14 -3.77 2.34
N TYR A 389 -21.49 -4.84 2.81
CA TYR A 389 -20.85 -5.84 1.96
C TYR A 389 -21.63 -7.14 2.05
N GLY A 390 -22.48 -7.36 1.05
CA GLY A 390 -23.44 -8.46 1.03
C GLY A 390 -24.57 -8.28 2.03
N ALA A 391 -25.16 -9.40 2.46
CA ALA A 391 -26.32 -9.38 3.35
C ALA A 391 -25.98 -9.92 4.73
N PRO A 392 -26.77 -9.57 5.77
CA PRO A 392 -26.50 -10.04 7.12
C PRO A 392 -26.53 -11.56 7.20
N ASN A 393 -25.69 -12.10 8.06
CA ASN A 393 -25.64 -13.51 8.45
C ASN A 393 -25.37 -14.48 7.30
N ARG A 394 -24.71 -14.03 6.24
CA ARG A 394 -24.29 -14.90 5.13
C ARG A 394 -23.07 -14.39 4.41
N PHE A 395 -22.34 -15.30 3.78
CA PHE A 395 -21.23 -15.03 2.87
C PHE A 395 -21.15 -16.14 1.81
N ASN A 396 -20.38 -15.92 0.77
CA ASN A 396 -20.09 -16.97 -0.22
C ASN A 396 -18.74 -17.62 0.06
N GLU A 397 -18.68 -18.92 -0.13
CA GLU A 397 -17.44 -19.65 -0.09
C GLU A 397 -16.94 -19.86 -1.52
N ILE A 398 -15.72 -19.41 -1.78
CA ILE A 398 -15.16 -19.29 -3.14
C ILE A 398 -14.95 -20.67 -3.78
N SER A 399 -14.45 -21.66 -3.03
CA SER A 399 -14.05 -22.95 -3.60
C SER A 399 -15.22 -23.82 -4.07
N THR A 400 -16.36 -23.70 -3.41
CA THR A 400 -17.58 -24.47 -3.65
C THR A 400 -18.66 -23.65 -4.35
N ASN A 401 -18.43 -22.34 -4.51
CA ASN A 401 -19.42 -21.38 -4.99
C ASN A 401 -20.76 -21.51 -4.21
N SER A 402 -20.65 -21.71 -2.89
CA SER A 402 -21.80 -21.96 -2.03
C SER A 402 -22.04 -20.80 -1.07
N THR A 403 -23.31 -20.48 -0.82
CA THR A 403 -23.67 -19.51 0.21
C THR A 403 -23.71 -20.18 1.58
N ILE A 404 -22.93 -19.66 2.51
CA ILE A 404 -22.86 -20.11 3.89
C ILE A 404 -23.69 -19.18 4.77
N LEU A 405 -24.52 -19.76 5.63
CA LEU A 405 -25.28 -19.03 6.64
C LEU A 405 -24.47 -18.97 7.94
N ALA A 406 -24.30 -17.78 8.51
CA ALA A 406 -23.55 -17.54 9.75
C ALA A 406 -24.04 -18.40 10.93
N GLN A 407 -25.33 -18.77 10.95
CA GLN A 407 -25.90 -19.67 11.96
C GLN A 407 -25.27 -21.07 11.98
N ASN A 408 -24.63 -21.47 10.88
CA ASN A 408 -23.94 -22.76 10.74
C ASN A 408 -22.44 -22.64 11.01
N VAL A 409 -21.94 -21.44 11.30
CA VAL A 409 -20.52 -21.15 11.45
C VAL A 409 -20.15 -21.11 12.92
N LYS A 410 -19.00 -21.70 13.24
CA LYS A 410 -18.45 -21.72 14.59
C LYS A 410 -17.18 -20.88 14.69
N ASP A 411 -16.95 -20.29 15.85
CA ASP A 411 -15.69 -19.62 16.21
C ASP A 411 -14.55 -20.65 16.36
N PRO A 412 -13.29 -20.21 16.51
CA PRO A 412 -12.15 -21.10 16.72
C PRO A 412 -12.24 -22.03 17.95
N ASN A 413 -13.16 -21.79 18.88
CA ASN A 413 -13.41 -22.64 20.05
C ASN A 413 -14.60 -23.60 19.84
N GLY A 414 -15.22 -23.59 18.66
CA GLY A 414 -16.38 -24.43 18.33
C GLY A 414 -17.73 -23.88 18.77
N ASN A 415 -17.80 -22.66 19.29
CA ASN A 415 -19.06 -22.01 19.67
C ASN A 415 -19.73 -21.35 18.45
N PRO A 416 -21.07 -21.26 18.39
CA PRO A 416 -21.73 -20.47 17.36
C PRO A 416 -21.25 -19.01 17.35
N ILE A 417 -20.98 -18.46 16.16
CA ILE A 417 -20.62 -17.05 16.04
C ILE A 417 -21.83 -16.15 16.33
N ALA A 418 -21.56 -14.92 16.77
CA ALA A 418 -22.61 -13.92 16.95
C ALA A 418 -23.24 -13.55 15.61
N LEU A 419 -24.57 -13.54 15.55
CA LEU A 419 -25.30 -13.08 14.38
C LEU A 419 -25.28 -11.55 14.31
N ALA A 420 -25.21 -11.04 13.09
CA ALA A 420 -25.33 -9.63 12.80
C ALA A 420 -26.65 -9.09 13.31
N MET A 421 -26.58 -7.92 13.94
CA MET A 421 -27.76 -7.12 14.19
C MET A 421 -28.31 -6.69 12.83
N GLN A 422 -29.56 -7.01 12.56
CA GLN A 422 -30.25 -6.50 11.36
C GLN A 422 -30.56 -5.02 11.58
N ILE A 423 -29.56 -4.18 11.33
CA ILE A 423 -29.71 -2.73 11.28
C ILE A 423 -29.84 -2.37 9.80
N GLU A 424 -30.82 -1.55 9.47
CA GLU A 424 -30.93 -0.95 8.13
C GLU A 424 -29.65 -0.14 7.80
N PRO A 425 -29.25 -0.05 6.52
CA PRO A 425 -29.94 -0.54 5.34
C PRO A 425 -29.74 -2.05 5.13
N VAL A 426 -30.84 -2.78 4.99
CA VAL A 426 -30.81 -4.14 4.43
C VAL A 426 -30.93 -3.98 2.93
N ASN A 427 -29.91 -4.38 2.16
CA ASN A 427 -30.04 -4.44 0.70
C ASN A 427 -31.29 -5.29 0.37
N PRO A 428 -32.36 -4.69 -0.21
CA PRO A 428 -33.62 -5.39 -0.41
C PRO A 428 -33.49 -6.51 -1.45
N ASN A 429 -32.40 -6.52 -2.21
CA ASN A 429 -32.11 -7.54 -3.19
C ASN A 429 -31.25 -8.64 -2.57
N LEU A 430 -31.88 -9.48 -1.74
CA LEU A 430 -31.26 -10.67 -1.13
C LEU A 430 -30.72 -11.68 -2.17
N ASN A 431 -30.96 -11.49 -3.47
CA ASN A 431 -30.41 -12.32 -4.54
C ASN A 431 -29.28 -11.64 -5.32
N ALA A 432 -28.93 -10.39 -4.99
CA ALA A 432 -27.81 -9.72 -5.62
C ALA A 432 -26.50 -10.42 -5.21
N ILE A 433 -25.66 -10.69 -6.20
CA ILE A 433 -24.41 -11.46 -6.18
C ILE A 433 -23.29 -10.65 -5.48
N ASN A 434 -23.66 -9.83 -4.50
CA ASN A 434 -22.81 -8.76 -4.00
C ASN A 434 -22.09 -9.28 -2.78
N SER A 435 -20.95 -9.88 -3.04
CA SER A 435 -20.47 -10.96 -2.22
C SER A 435 -19.28 -10.51 -1.38
N ARG A 436 -19.45 -10.75 -0.09
CA ARG A 436 -18.34 -11.08 0.78
C ARG A 436 -18.02 -12.54 0.55
N GLU A 437 -16.84 -12.81 0.02
CA GLU A 437 -16.42 -14.16 -0.32
C GLU A 437 -15.15 -14.55 0.42
N PHE A 438 -15.16 -15.77 0.94
CA PHE A 438 -14.01 -16.31 1.64
C PHE A 438 -13.58 -17.64 1.00
N SER A 439 -12.28 -17.81 0.81
CA SER A 439 -11.70 -19.07 0.34
C SER A 439 -11.43 -20.00 1.51
N GLY A 440 -11.79 -21.27 1.36
CA GLY A 440 -11.24 -22.35 2.18
C GLY A 440 -9.74 -22.58 1.92
N ALA A 441 -9.05 -23.19 2.89
CA ALA A 441 -7.60 -23.46 2.85
C ALA A 441 -7.12 -24.14 1.55
N GLY A 442 -7.91 -25.06 1.00
CA GLY A 442 -7.57 -25.80 -0.21
C GLY A 442 -7.32 -24.95 -1.47
N GLN A 443 -7.75 -23.68 -1.49
CA GLN A 443 -7.58 -22.79 -2.65
C GLN A 443 -6.25 -22.04 -2.68
N PHE A 444 -5.63 -21.84 -1.52
CA PHE A 444 -4.47 -20.95 -1.39
C PHE A 444 -3.24 -21.63 -0.78
N ILE A 445 -3.39 -22.70 0.00
CA ILE A 445 -2.29 -23.27 0.78
C ILE A 445 -1.09 -23.75 -0.06
N TRP A 446 -1.34 -24.16 -1.31
CA TRP A 446 -0.32 -24.64 -2.25
C TRP A 446 0.34 -23.54 -3.09
N LYS A 447 -0.13 -22.30 -2.99
CA LYS A 447 0.37 -21.15 -3.74
C LYS A 447 1.31 -20.33 -2.87
N GLN A 448 2.29 -19.66 -3.46
CA GLN A 448 2.99 -18.61 -2.74
C GLN A 448 2.04 -17.46 -2.43
N MET A 449 2.27 -16.72 -1.34
CA MET A 449 1.36 -15.64 -0.89
C MET A 449 1.14 -14.56 -1.97
N ASN A 450 2.15 -14.25 -2.78
CA ASN A 450 2.09 -13.33 -3.92
C ASN A 450 1.25 -13.88 -5.10
N GLU A 451 1.19 -15.20 -5.29
CA GLU A 451 0.40 -15.90 -6.32
C GLU A 451 -1.08 -16.09 -5.93
N VAL A 452 -1.40 -15.90 -4.65
CA VAL A 452 -2.78 -15.97 -4.18
C VAL A 452 -3.56 -14.78 -4.72
N THR A 453 -4.57 -15.09 -5.52
CA THR A 453 -5.43 -14.10 -6.16
C THR A 453 -6.56 -13.63 -5.25
N GLN A 454 -7.14 -14.52 -4.42
CA GLN A 454 -8.25 -14.16 -3.52
C GLN A 454 -8.40 -15.15 -2.35
N ILE A 455 -8.34 -14.64 -1.11
CA ILE A 455 -8.79 -15.38 0.09
C ILE A 455 -9.99 -14.69 0.71
N ASP A 456 -9.96 -13.37 0.77
CA ASP A 456 -11.03 -12.58 1.37
C ASP A 456 -11.42 -11.45 0.40
N LEU A 457 -12.59 -11.57 -0.22
CA LEU A 457 -13.06 -10.71 -1.29
C LEU A 457 -14.29 -9.93 -0.84
N TRP A 458 -14.25 -8.61 -1.01
CA TRP A 458 -15.28 -7.68 -0.55
C TRP A 458 -15.76 -6.83 -1.72
N THR A 459 -16.97 -7.14 -2.22
CA THR A 459 -17.51 -6.56 -3.43
C THR A 459 -18.96 -6.13 -3.24
N GLU A 460 -19.21 -4.83 -3.30
CA GLU A 460 -20.56 -4.26 -3.36
C GLU A 460 -20.46 -2.85 -3.93
N ASN A 461 -21.52 -2.40 -4.61
CA ASN A 461 -21.60 -1.03 -5.10
C ASN A 461 -21.98 -0.07 -3.97
N VAL A 462 -21.08 0.84 -3.65
CA VAL A 462 -21.35 2.00 -2.79
C VAL A 462 -22.24 2.96 -3.54
N SER A 463 -23.36 3.36 -2.95
CA SER A 463 -24.27 4.36 -3.52
C SER A 463 -24.54 5.46 -2.52
N ILE A 464 -24.44 6.71 -2.96
CA ILE A 464 -24.87 7.87 -2.20
C ILE A 464 -25.85 8.71 -3.03
N GLN A 465 -26.84 9.29 -2.35
CA GLN A 465 -27.75 10.27 -2.94
C GLN A 465 -27.07 11.64 -2.91
N THR A 466 -27.14 12.37 -4.03
CA THR A 466 -26.72 13.78 -4.06
C THR A 466 -27.95 14.68 -4.24
N GLY A 467 -27.80 15.98 -4.03
CA GLY A 467 -28.89 16.93 -4.32
C GLY A 467 -29.29 17.00 -5.81
N GLY A 468 -28.41 16.53 -6.71
CA GLY A 468 -28.61 16.56 -8.17
C GLY A 468 -28.77 15.18 -8.83
N GLY A 469 -28.67 14.09 -8.09
CA GLY A 469 -28.65 12.72 -8.62
C GLY A 469 -28.03 11.73 -7.63
N SER A 470 -26.94 11.08 -8.03
CA SER A 470 -26.29 10.02 -7.24
C SER A 470 -24.82 9.85 -7.58
N LEU A 471 -24.05 9.27 -6.67
CA LEU A 471 -22.74 8.70 -6.95
C LEU A 471 -22.78 7.20 -6.63
N VAL A 472 -22.35 6.37 -7.58
CA VAL A 472 -22.24 4.91 -7.45
C VAL A 472 -20.81 4.49 -7.75
N ILE A 473 -20.22 3.69 -6.89
CA ILE A 473 -18.81 3.28 -6.95
C ILE A 473 -18.78 1.77 -6.74
N GLY A 474 -18.04 1.04 -7.58
CA GLY A 474 -17.84 -0.41 -7.44
C GLY A 474 -16.42 -0.72 -6.97
N PRO A 475 -16.09 -0.54 -5.69
CA PRO A 475 -14.80 -0.92 -5.13
C PRO A 475 -14.71 -2.44 -4.92
N TYR A 476 -13.53 -2.99 -5.15
CA TYR A 476 -13.22 -4.40 -4.94
C TYR A 476 -11.99 -4.49 -4.04
N TYR A 477 -12.17 -4.98 -2.81
CA TYR A 477 -11.07 -5.20 -1.88
C TYR A 477 -10.77 -6.69 -1.76
N ILE A 478 -9.51 -7.04 -1.90
CA ILE A 478 -9.00 -8.40 -1.76
C ILE A 478 -7.98 -8.39 -0.63
N VAL A 479 -8.11 -9.30 0.34
CA VAL A 479 -7.07 -9.59 1.33
C VAL A 479 -6.43 -10.92 0.99
N LYS A 480 -5.10 -10.90 0.85
CA LYS A 480 -4.28 -12.06 0.51
C LYS A 480 -3.67 -12.75 1.72
N ASN A 481 -3.59 -12.07 2.86
CA ASN A 481 -3.06 -12.59 4.13
C ASN A 481 -4.02 -12.37 5.32
N PRO A 482 -5.32 -12.73 5.21
CA PRO A 482 -6.23 -12.57 6.33
C PRO A 482 -5.79 -13.41 7.53
N ALA A 483 -6.01 -12.92 8.76
CA ALA A 483 -5.60 -13.63 9.98
C ALA A 483 -6.45 -14.89 10.24
N ARG A 484 -7.64 -14.95 9.62
CA ARG A 484 -8.59 -16.05 9.73
C ARG A 484 -9.05 -16.55 8.35
N PHE A 485 -9.58 -17.76 8.32
CA PHE A 485 -10.27 -18.32 7.15
C PHE A 485 -11.44 -19.20 7.60
N TYR A 486 -12.38 -19.44 6.68
CA TYR A 486 -13.48 -20.37 6.93
C TYR A 486 -13.07 -21.79 6.51
N ASN A 487 -13.12 -22.73 7.45
CA ASN A 487 -12.77 -24.12 7.18
C ASN A 487 -13.98 -24.89 6.62
N VAL A 488 -13.95 -25.16 5.31
CA VAL A 488 -15.06 -25.79 4.58
C VAL A 488 -15.17 -27.29 4.79
N ASP A 489 -14.03 -27.96 4.97
CA ASP A 489 -13.93 -29.40 5.05
C ASP A 489 -12.90 -29.81 6.12
N ASN A 490 -12.62 -31.11 6.22
CA ASN A 490 -11.64 -31.63 7.17
C ASN A 490 -10.26 -31.90 6.53
N THR A 491 -10.02 -31.41 5.31
CA THR A 491 -8.82 -31.75 4.52
C THR A 491 -7.55 -31.17 5.15
N TYR A 492 -7.62 -29.93 5.66
CA TYR A 492 -6.45 -29.21 6.20
C TYR A 492 -6.61 -28.83 7.67
N HIS A 493 -7.81 -28.89 8.22
CA HIS A 493 -8.08 -28.56 9.62
C HIS A 493 -9.26 -29.41 10.13
N PRO A 494 -9.20 -29.99 11.36
CA PRO A 494 -10.09 -31.07 11.78
C PRO A 494 -11.54 -30.67 12.05
N PHE A 495 -11.86 -29.37 12.02
CA PHE A 495 -13.17 -28.84 12.41
C PHE A 495 -13.88 -28.15 11.22
N PRO A 496 -14.62 -28.88 10.36
CA PRO A 496 -15.37 -28.28 9.26
C PRO A 496 -16.51 -27.39 9.78
N GLY A 497 -16.82 -26.31 9.04
CA GLY A 497 -17.81 -25.30 9.43
C GLY A 497 -17.31 -24.34 10.52
N GLN A 498 -16.01 -24.34 10.81
CA GLN A 498 -15.40 -23.53 11.84
C GLN A 498 -14.46 -22.48 11.24
N VAL A 499 -14.39 -21.30 11.83
CA VAL A 499 -13.33 -20.33 11.55
C VAL A 499 -12.05 -20.81 12.25
N ALA A 500 -10.93 -20.73 11.54
CA ALA A 500 -9.60 -21.01 12.10
C ALA A 500 -8.64 -19.88 11.77
N TYR A 501 -7.54 -19.80 12.51
CA TYR A 501 -6.49 -18.81 12.24
C TYR A 501 -5.56 -19.30 11.16
N THR A 502 -5.21 -18.42 10.23
CA THR A 502 -4.37 -18.74 9.08
C THR A 502 -2.99 -19.21 9.51
N ILE A 503 -2.45 -18.64 10.60
CA ILE A 503 -1.16 -19.08 11.15
C ILE A 503 -1.19 -20.56 11.58
N ASP A 504 -2.34 -21.06 12.05
CA ASP A 504 -2.47 -22.43 12.54
C ASP A 504 -2.37 -23.46 11.40
N LEU A 505 -2.71 -23.08 10.16
CA LEU A 505 -2.52 -23.92 8.98
C LEU A 505 -1.05 -24.22 8.69
N CYS A 506 -0.14 -23.42 9.23
CA CYS A 506 1.28 -23.50 8.93
C CYS A 506 2.07 -24.39 9.89
N TYR A 507 1.42 -25.02 10.86
CA TYR A 507 2.11 -25.87 11.84
C TYR A 507 1.36 -27.17 12.11
N GLY A 508 2.12 -28.25 12.29
CA GLY A 508 1.59 -29.52 12.78
C GLY A 508 1.24 -29.47 14.26
N ASP A 509 0.58 -30.51 14.76
CA ASP A 509 0.18 -30.64 16.18
C ASP A 509 1.36 -30.64 17.16
N ASP A 510 2.54 -31.05 16.71
CA ASP A 510 3.81 -31.02 17.45
C ASP A 510 4.56 -29.68 17.30
N GLY A 511 3.97 -28.71 16.59
CA GLY A 511 4.46 -27.35 16.45
C GLY A 511 5.51 -27.14 15.36
N HIS A 512 5.85 -28.15 14.55
CA HIS A 512 6.77 -27.94 13.42
C HIS A 512 6.08 -27.18 12.29
N LYS A 513 6.80 -26.27 11.64
CA LYS A 513 6.33 -25.56 10.44
C LYS A 513 6.12 -26.55 9.29
N LEU A 514 4.93 -26.52 8.68
CA LEU A 514 4.57 -27.33 7.53
C LEU A 514 5.13 -26.73 6.23
N SER A 515 5.49 -27.56 5.26
CA SER A 515 6.12 -27.17 3.99
C SER A 515 5.10 -26.75 2.91
N TYR A 516 4.10 -25.98 3.30
CA TYR A 516 3.16 -25.37 2.35
C TYR A 516 3.72 -24.05 1.82
N ASN A 517 3.66 -23.82 0.51
CA ASN A 517 4.20 -22.60 -0.12
C ASN A 517 3.60 -21.31 0.50
N TYR A 518 2.32 -21.35 0.87
CA TYR A 518 1.67 -20.20 1.51
C TYR A 518 2.23 -19.89 2.91
N CYS A 519 2.86 -20.89 3.54
CA CYS A 519 3.48 -20.81 4.85
C CYS A 519 4.94 -20.38 4.82
N ASP A 520 5.53 -20.13 3.65
CA ASP A 520 6.95 -19.76 3.54
C ASP A 520 7.29 -18.51 4.37
N THR A 521 6.37 -17.55 4.46
CA THR A 521 6.51 -16.32 5.26
C THR A 521 6.28 -16.51 6.76
N ALA A 522 5.74 -17.65 7.21
CA ALA A 522 5.53 -17.91 8.63
C ALA A 522 6.86 -18.19 9.35
N PRO A 523 7.05 -17.75 10.61
CA PRO A 523 8.30 -17.97 11.34
C PRO A 523 8.55 -19.45 11.66
N ALA A 524 9.80 -19.81 12.02
CA ALA A 524 10.15 -21.20 12.32
C ALA A 524 9.40 -21.77 13.54
N THR A 525 9.12 -20.93 14.53
CA THR A 525 8.33 -21.26 15.72
C THR A 525 6.93 -20.70 15.58
N LYS A 526 5.92 -21.48 15.95
CA LYS A 526 4.51 -21.05 15.90
C LYS A 526 4.29 -19.84 16.81
N PRO A 527 3.98 -18.65 16.26
CA PRO A 527 3.64 -17.51 17.06
C PRO A 527 2.17 -17.60 17.47
N ASN A 528 1.75 -16.78 18.44
CA ASN A 528 0.33 -16.52 18.64
C ASN A 528 -0.25 -15.87 17.36
N TRP A 529 -1.50 -16.15 17.00
CA TRP A 529 -2.12 -15.57 15.79
C TRP A 529 -2.25 -14.05 15.84
N GLN A 530 -2.31 -13.47 17.05
CA GLN A 530 -2.30 -12.03 17.32
C GLN A 530 -0.89 -11.45 17.37
N SER A 531 0.13 -12.31 17.28
CA SER A 531 1.50 -11.86 17.34
C SER A 531 1.83 -11.02 16.11
N PRO A 532 2.58 -9.94 16.26
CA PRO A 532 3.20 -9.19 15.17
C PRO A 532 4.04 -10.08 14.24
N ALA A 533 4.64 -11.14 14.81
CA ALA A 533 5.39 -12.14 14.06
C ALA A 533 4.51 -13.02 13.15
N SER A 534 3.17 -12.92 13.24
CA SER A 534 2.26 -13.54 12.28
C SER A 534 2.21 -12.70 11.01
N PRO A 535 2.60 -13.24 9.84
CA PRO A 535 2.48 -12.53 8.58
C PRO A 535 1.02 -12.40 8.09
N TYR A 536 0.06 -13.01 8.82
CA TYR A 536 -1.35 -13.06 8.48
C TYR A 536 -2.13 -12.05 9.32
N ASN A 537 -2.08 -10.78 8.91
CA ASN A 537 -2.65 -9.64 9.65
C ASN A 537 -3.56 -8.76 8.78
N GLY A 538 -3.75 -9.12 7.51
CA GLY A 538 -4.60 -8.40 6.55
C GLY A 538 -3.96 -7.19 5.88
N THR A 539 -2.64 -7.03 5.97
CA THR A 539 -1.87 -5.95 5.30
C THR A 539 -1.79 -6.09 3.79
N LEU A 540 -1.67 -7.33 3.30
CA LEU A 540 -1.44 -7.62 1.89
C LEU A 540 -2.78 -7.60 1.18
N ARG A 541 -3.00 -6.51 0.45
CA ARG A 541 -4.28 -6.20 -0.17
C ARG A 541 -4.11 -5.85 -1.63
N ALA A 542 -5.11 -6.20 -2.42
CA ALA A 542 -5.30 -5.65 -3.75
C ALA A 542 -6.62 -4.89 -3.79
N ILE A 543 -6.61 -3.72 -4.41
CA ILE A 543 -7.81 -2.90 -4.62
C ILE A 543 -8.01 -2.80 -6.12
N ASN A 544 -9.22 -3.15 -6.55
CA ASN A 544 -9.65 -2.95 -7.92
C ASN A 544 -10.83 -1.99 -7.95
N PHE A 545 -10.87 -1.20 -9.02
CA PHE A 545 -11.93 -0.25 -9.26
C PHE A 545 -12.66 -0.62 -10.55
N LYS A 546 -13.91 -1.11 -10.44
CA LYS A 546 -14.62 -1.64 -11.62
C LYS A 546 -15.59 -0.66 -12.25
N SER A 547 -16.18 0.24 -11.47
CA SER A 547 -17.16 1.18 -12.00
C SER A 547 -17.29 2.45 -11.17
N LEU A 548 -17.59 3.55 -11.84
CA LEU A 548 -17.96 4.84 -11.29
C LEU A 548 -19.16 5.37 -12.08
N LYS A 549 -20.22 5.79 -11.39
CA LYS A 549 -21.33 6.53 -11.99
C LYS A 549 -21.58 7.75 -11.13
N MET A 550 -21.20 8.93 -11.62
CA MET A 550 -21.40 10.21 -10.95
C MET A 550 -22.45 11.01 -11.71
N TYR A 551 -23.53 11.37 -11.05
CA TYR A 551 -24.60 12.21 -11.57
C TYR A 551 -24.83 13.37 -10.60
N ASN A 552 -24.05 14.44 -10.74
CA ASN A 552 -24.14 15.61 -9.86
C ASN A 552 -24.03 16.96 -10.61
N LYS A 553 -24.20 16.97 -11.93
CA LYS A 553 -24.05 18.20 -12.76
C LYS A 553 -24.91 19.38 -12.29
N ASN A 554 -26.09 19.11 -11.74
CA ASN A 554 -27.03 20.14 -11.26
C ASN A 554 -27.11 20.21 -9.73
N GLY A 555 -26.28 19.44 -9.02
CA GLY A 555 -26.24 19.43 -7.56
C GLY A 555 -25.20 20.40 -7.00
N THR A 556 -25.07 20.42 -5.67
CA THR A 556 -24.00 21.15 -4.98
C THR A 556 -22.77 20.26 -4.81
N ALA A 557 -21.60 20.89 -4.73
CA ALA A 557 -20.35 20.17 -4.50
C ALA A 557 -20.26 19.60 -3.07
N HIS A 558 -20.90 20.28 -2.12
CA HIS A 558 -20.95 19.93 -0.71
C HIS A 558 -22.41 19.75 -0.30
N PHE A 559 -22.68 18.69 0.45
CA PHE A 559 -24.00 18.35 0.98
C PHE A 559 -23.84 17.35 2.13
N CYS A 560 -24.88 17.16 2.90
CA CYS A 560 -24.90 16.25 4.04
C CYS A 560 -25.79 15.05 3.73
N THR A 561 -25.44 13.87 4.22
CA THR A 561 -26.27 12.66 4.17
C THR A 561 -26.44 12.10 5.56
N ASP A 562 -27.36 11.14 5.74
CA ASP A 562 -27.29 10.26 6.90
C ASP A 562 -26.01 9.40 6.87
N ALA A 563 -25.80 8.58 7.91
CA ALA A 563 -24.65 7.69 8.01
C ALA A 563 -24.57 6.65 6.89
N TYR A 564 -25.62 6.44 6.10
CA TYR A 564 -25.71 5.42 5.05
C TYR A 564 -25.63 6.02 3.64
N GLY A 565 -25.44 7.34 3.53
CA GLY A 565 -25.36 8.03 2.25
C GLY A 565 -26.73 8.41 1.65
N HIS A 566 -27.82 8.34 2.42
CA HIS A 566 -29.16 8.73 1.97
C HIS A 566 -29.55 10.14 2.45
N THR A 567 -30.70 10.61 1.97
CA THR A 567 -31.36 11.84 2.45
C THR A 567 -30.48 13.09 2.32
N ALA A 568 -29.94 13.30 1.11
CA ALA A 568 -29.09 14.45 0.83
C ALA A 568 -29.76 15.78 1.23
N SER A 569 -29.08 16.58 2.03
CA SER A 569 -29.51 17.91 2.46
C SER A 569 -28.41 18.94 2.25
N PRO A 570 -28.74 20.23 2.07
CA PRO A 570 -27.74 21.29 2.05
C PRO A 570 -26.99 21.42 3.38
N GLU A 571 -25.83 22.06 3.34
CA GLU A 571 -25.12 22.51 4.54
C GLU A 571 -25.86 23.64 5.28
N PRO A 572 -25.62 23.82 6.60
CA PRO A 572 -24.73 23.02 7.47
C PRO A 572 -25.34 21.66 7.85
N CYS A 573 -24.48 20.68 8.12
CA CYS A 573 -24.94 19.35 8.52
C CYS A 573 -25.60 19.37 9.90
N GLY A 574 -26.78 18.76 10.00
CA GLY A 574 -27.47 18.52 11.26
C GLY A 574 -26.83 17.40 12.07
N SER A 575 -27.33 17.22 13.30
CA SER A 575 -26.97 16.05 14.13
C SER A 575 -27.37 14.75 13.41
N GLY A 576 -26.49 13.76 13.42
CA GLY A 576 -26.73 12.49 12.72
C GLY A 576 -26.42 12.52 11.22
N GLN A 577 -25.83 13.61 10.71
CA GLN A 577 -25.47 13.75 9.30
C GLN A 577 -23.97 13.86 9.09
N ILE A 578 -23.52 13.42 7.91
CA ILE A 578 -22.13 13.41 7.48
C ILE A 578 -21.97 14.30 6.26
N LEU A 579 -20.98 15.21 6.30
CA LEU A 579 -20.59 16.02 5.15
C LEU A 579 -19.95 15.14 4.07
N GLN A 580 -20.46 15.26 2.85
CA GLN A 580 -19.96 14.64 1.63
C GLN A 580 -19.45 15.73 0.69
N THR A 581 -18.43 15.40 -0.11
CA THR A 581 -17.97 16.25 -1.22
C THR A 581 -18.02 15.44 -2.52
N VAL A 582 -18.69 15.96 -3.54
CA VAL A 582 -18.76 15.36 -4.88
C VAL A 582 -18.75 16.47 -5.92
N ASN A 583 -17.81 16.46 -6.86
CA ASN A 583 -17.78 17.48 -7.91
C ASN A 583 -19.10 17.59 -8.68
N THR A 584 -19.39 18.78 -9.21
CA THR A 584 -20.65 19.11 -9.89
C THR A 584 -20.62 18.72 -11.36
N ILE A 585 -20.30 17.47 -11.63
CA ILE A 585 -20.21 16.90 -12.98
C ILE A 585 -21.10 15.67 -13.12
N ASN A 586 -21.35 15.29 -14.36
CA ASN A 586 -21.74 13.92 -14.67
C ASN A 586 -20.53 13.20 -15.25
N ASN A 587 -20.24 12.01 -14.75
CA ASN A 587 -19.21 11.16 -15.30
C ASN A 587 -19.55 9.69 -15.12
N TYR A 588 -19.08 8.84 -16.03
CA TYR A 588 -19.45 7.45 -16.06
C TYR A 588 -18.33 6.59 -16.59
N TRP A 589 -17.86 5.65 -15.76
CA TRP A 589 -16.96 4.57 -16.14
C TRP A 589 -17.63 3.25 -15.73
N ASP A 590 -17.86 2.36 -16.69
CA ASP A 590 -18.38 1.03 -16.38
C ASP A 590 -17.68 0.00 -17.25
N ALA A 591 -17.02 -0.96 -16.59
CA ALA A 591 -16.39 -2.10 -17.26
C ALA A 591 -17.41 -3.12 -17.82
N GLY A 592 -18.70 -3.02 -17.45
CA GLY A 592 -19.73 -4.01 -17.79
C GLY A 592 -20.84 -3.56 -18.74
N GLN A 593 -20.90 -2.29 -19.14
CA GLN A 593 -22.02 -1.73 -19.92
C GLN A 593 -21.54 -0.97 -21.17
N GLN A 594 -20.83 -1.64 -22.06
CA GLN A 594 -20.71 -1.23 -23.47
C GLN A 594 -21.53 -2.21 -24.32
N ALA A 595 -22.85 -2.01 -24.43
CA ALA A 595 -23.64 -2.64 -25.51
C ALA A 595 -25.10 -2.16 -25.67
N ALA A 596 -25.77 -1.58 -24.67
CA ALA A 596 -27.25 -1.51 -24.72
C ALA A 596 -27.89 -0.12 -24.81
N ASP A 597 -27.22 0.95 -24.41
CA ASP A 597 -27.86 2.28 -24.38
C ASP A 597 -27.32 3.16 -25.51
N ASP A 598 -28.06 3.18 -26.61
CA ASP A 598 -27.92 4.16 -27.68
C ASP A 598 -27.95 5.60 -27.12
N ASN A 599 -27.02 6.42 -27.62
CA ASN A 599 -27.05 7.89 -27.70
C ASN A 599 -26.53 8.81 -26.57
N HIS A 600 -25.73 8.38 -25.58
CA HIS A 600 -24.96 9.36 -24.77
C HIS A 600 -23.55 8.89 -24.39
N TYR A 601 -22.67 8.80 -25.38
CA TYR A 601 -21.23 8.73 -25.15
C TYR A 601 -20.69 10.15 -24.90
N TRP A 602 -20.48 10.50 -23.63
CA TRP A 602 -19.48 11.51 -23.27
C TRP A 602 -18.16 10.80 -23.03
N VAL A 603 -17.57 10.27 -24.10
CA VAL A 603 -16.12 10.08 -24.10
C VAL A 603 -15.55 11.50 -24.17
N ASN A 604 -14.64 11.86 -23.26
CA ASN A 604 -13.92 13.12 -23.40
C ASN A 604 -13.26 13.16 -24.80
N SER A 605 -13.01 14.36 -25.34
CA SER A 605 -12.50 14.54 -26.70
C SER A 605 -11.16 13.83 -26.96
N ALA A 606 -10.44 13.43 -25.91
CA ALA A 606 -9.24 12.60 -25.99
C ALA A 606 -9.55 11.13 -26.30
N GLY A 607 -10.52 10.51 -25.60
CA GLY A 607 -10.92 9.14 -25.87
C GLY A 607 -11.69 8.99 -27.20
N GLN A 608 -12.46 10.00 -27.60
CA GLN A 608 -13.14 10.01 -28.90
C GLN A 608 -12.12 9.98 -30.06
N LYS A 609 -11.00 10.70 -29.92
CA LYS A 609 -9.93 10.72 -30.93
C LYS A 609 -9.27 9.35 -31.12
N ILE A 610 -9.03 8.64 -30.02
CA ILE A 610 -8.48 7.28 -30.05
C ILE A 610 -9.51 6.30 -30.63
N PHE A 611 -10.78 6.45 -30.27
CA PHE A 611 -11.86 5.63 -30.82
C PHE A 611 -12.03 5.87 -32.33
N ASP A 612 -11.94 7.12 -32.78
CA ASP A 612 -12.03 7.50 -34.20
C ASP A 612 -10.77 7.05 -34.99
N GLU A 613 -9.58 7.05 -34.38
CA GLU A 613 -8.35 6.51 -34.99
C GLU A 613 -8.39 4.97 -35.11
N ILE A 614 -8.94 4.27 -34.12
CA ILE A 614 -9.12 2.80 -34.16
C ILE A 614 -10.26 2.42 -35.12
N ALA A 615 -11.38 3.14 -35.10
CA ALA A 615 -12.51 2.89 -36.01
C ALA A 615 -12.18 3.26 -37.46
N GLY A 616 -11.35 4.30 -37.69
CA GLY A 616 -10.86 4.69 -39.01
C GLY A 616 -9.90 3.67 -39.64
N SER A 617 -9.27 2.81 -38.84
CA SER A 617 -8.38 1.74 -39.28
C SER A 617 -9.12 0.47 -39.77
N LEU A 618 -10.44 0.35 -39.54
CA LEU A 618 -11.25 -0.80 -39.91
C LEU A 618 -12.28 -0.41 -40.99
N VAL A 619 -11.78 -0.08 -42.18
CA VAL A 619 -12.61 -0.08 -43.39
C VAL A 619 -12.91 -1.54 -43.76
N GLY A 620 -14.03 -2.05 -43.24
CA GLY A 620 -14.50 -3.40 -43.51
C GLY A 620 -15.70 -3.76 -42.65
N ALA A 621 -16.82 -3.06 -42.83
CA ALA A 621 -18.08 -3.38 -42.17
C ALA A 621 -18.54 -4.82 -42.53
N ILE A 622 -18.67 -5.67 -41.52
CA ILE A 622 -19.49 -6.88 -41.56
C ILE A 622 -20.60 -6.68 -40.52
N PRO A 623 -21.89 -6.71 -40.90
CA PRO A 623 -22.97 -6.61 -39.93
C PRO A 623 -23.06 -7.94 -39.18
N LEU A 624 -22.82 -7.93 -37.86
CA LEU A 624 -23.15 -9.06 -37.01
C LEU A 624 -24.58 -8.89 -36.49
N ASN A 625 -25.43 -9.83 -36.90
CA ASN A 625 -26.82 -9.97 -36.48
C ASN A 625 -26.93 -10.12 -34.96
N ASP A 626 -27.99 -9.50 -34.43
CA ASP A 626 -28.60 -9.80 -33.14
C ASP A 626 -28.92 -11.30 -33.00
N ASN A 627 -28.58 -11.90 -31.85
CA ASN A 627 -29.25 -13.06 -31.18
C ASN A 627 -28.34 -14.09 -30.46
N GLU A 628 -27.25 -13.71 -29.80
CA GLU A 628 -26.67 -14.58 -28.76
C GLU A 628 -26.39 -13.79 -27.48
N GLY A 629 -27.34 -13.88 -26.55
CA GLY A 629 -27.20 -13.39 -25.18
C GLY A 629 -26.17 -14.23 -24.43
N GLY A 630 -24.94 -13.74 -24.36
CA GLY A 630 -23.90 -14.20 -23.46
C GLY A 630 -23.78 -13.26 -22.26
N TYR A 631 -24.14 -13.72 -21.08
CA TYR A 631 -23.86 -13.02 -19.83
C TYR A 631 -22.35 -13.05 -19.56
N ILE A 632 -21.74 -11.88 -19.35
CA ILE A 632 -20.33 -11.75 -18.97
C ILE A 632 -20.22 -12.04 -17.46
N ALA A 633 -19.62 -13.18 -17.12
CA ALA A 633 -19.12 -13.45 -15.78
C ALA A 633 -17.76 -12.76 -15.58
N PRO A 634 -17.43 -12.25 -14.37
CA PRO A 634 -16.18 -11.56 -14.12
C PRO A 634 -15.01 -12.55 -14.14
N GLY A 635 -14.20 -12.49 -15.19
CA GLY A 635 -12.84 -12.98 -15.13
C GLY A 635 -11.96 -11.98 -14.38
N ILE A 636 -10.96 -12.47 -13.66
CA ILE A 636 -9.87 -11.71 -13.02
C ILE A 636 -8.55 -12.14 -13.67
N GLY A 637 -7.73 -11.21 -14.17
CA GLY A 637 -6.39 -11.54 -14.65
C GLY A 637 -5.41 -10.42 -14.44
N LYS A 638 -4.18 -10.87 -14.22
CA LYS A 638 -2.91 -10.17 -13.99
C LYS A 638 -3.07 -8.86 -13.21
N GLU A 639 -2.95 -9.11 -11.92
CA GLU A 639 -3.17 -8.23 -10.78
C GLU A 639 -2.02 -7.24 -10.59
N TRP A 640 -2.36 -6.01 -10.21
CA TRP A 640 -1.39 -5.06 -9.66
C TRP A 640 -1.18 -5.41 -8.19
N ILE A 641 -0.01 -5.96 -7.85
CA ILE A 641 0.36 -6.31 -6.49
C ILE A 641 0.84 -5.04 -5.79
N ILE A 642 0.17 -4.66 -4.70
CA ILE A 642 0.69 -3.68 -3.74
C ILE A 642 1.35 -4.48 -2.61
N ASP A 643 2.69 -4.57 -2.60
CA ASP A 643 3.43 -5.08 -1.44
C ASP A 643 3.49 -3.97 -0.38
N ASN A 644 2.81 -4.16 0.75
CA ASN A 644 2.60 -3.17 1.82
C ASN A 644 3.59 -3.32 2.98
N ARG A 645 4.73 -3.97 2.78
CA ARG A 645 5.75 -4.07 3.84
C ARG A 645 6.53 -2.76 3.96
N GLN A 646 6.54 -2.18 5.15
CA GLN A 646 7.65 -1.36 5.60
C GLN A 646 8.91 -2.26 5.59
N PRO A 647 10.10 -1.77 5.20
CA PRO A 647 11.30 -2.57 5.28
C PRO A 647 11.64 -2.81 6.76
N ASP A 648 11.52 -4.06 7.20
CA ASP A 648 12.14 -4.55 8.42
C ASP A 648 13.57 -5.03 8.10
N ASP A 649 14.50 -4.74 9.02
CA ASP A 649 15.97 -4.76 8.89
C ASP A 649 16.63 -6.16 8.77
N ASP A 650 15.90 -7.21 8.39
CA ASP A 650 16.45 -8.57 8.33
C ASP A 650 16.60 -9.05 6.88
N GLY A 651 17.86 -8.97 6.41
CA GLY A 651 18.26 -9.42 5.09
C GLY A 651 18.14 -10.93 4.92
N ASP A 652 17.21 -11.36 4.07
CA ASP A 652 17.32 -12.59 3.29
C ASP A 652 16.49 -12.45 2.00
N GLY A 653 17.19 -12.35 0.87
CA GLY A 653 16.62 -12.07 -0.45
C GLY A 653 16.14 -13.33 -1.18
N ILE A 654 14.97 -13.21 -1.83
CA ILE A 654 14.55 -14.08 -2.93
C ILE A 654 14.00 -13.17 -4.04
N ALA A 655 14.69 -13.16 -5.19
CA ALA A 655 14.32 -12.41 -6.39
C ALA A 655 13.64 -13.35 -7.39
N ASP A 656 12.56 -12.90 -8.02
CA ASP A 656 11.98 -13.55 -9.20
C ASP A 656 12.07 -12.64 -10.44
N ASP A 657 12.56 -13.25 -11.51
CA ASP A 657 12.93 -12.69 -12.81
C ASP A 657 11.83 -13.04 -13.83
N ALA A 658 11.34 -12.07 -14.62
CA ALA A 658 10.49 -12.37 -15.78
C ALA A 658 10.78 -11.39 -16.94
N HIS A 659 11.68 -11.82 -17.81
CA HIS A 659 11.99 -11.22 -19.11
C HIS A 659 10.85 -11.40 -20.14
N ILE A 660 10.50 -10.34 -20.87
CA ILE A 660 9.84 -10.43 -22.18
C ILE A 660 10.82 -9.91 -23.23
N ARG A 661 11.34 -10.81 -24.08
CA ARG A 661 12.01 -10.43 -25.34
C ARG A 661 10.96 -10.41 -26.44
N GLY A 662 10.78 -9.24 -27.05
CA GLY A 662 10.14 -9.13 -28.36
C GLY A 662 11.20 -9.21 -29.45
N GLU A 663 11.05 -10.13 -30.39
CA GLU A 663 11.64 -10.02 -31.73
C GLU A 663 10.50 -9.91 -32.74
N ASN A 664 10.76 -9.12 -33.79
CA ASN A 664 9.83 -8.67 -34.85
C ASN A 664 9.05 -9.79 -35.55
#